data_AF-A0A7C1DC05-F1
#
_entry.id   AF-A0A7C1DC05-F1
#
_cell.length_a   1.000
_cell.length_b   1.000
_cell.length_c   1.000
_cell.angle_alpha   90.00
_cell.angle_beta   90.00
_cell.angle_gamma   90.00
#
_symmetry.space_group_name_H-M   'P 1'
#
loop_
_entity.id
_entity.type
_entity.pdbx_description
1 polymer ?
#
loop_
_entity_poly.entity_id
_entity_poly.type
_entity_poly.pdbx_seq_one_letter_code
_entity_poly.pdbx_strand_id
1 'polypeptide(L)'
;MKTFSVRFVPSGQRVEVPLEQLRSRAIDFLQQWGAEFFLGRNFYAVIRDGDRFGNLLRACEKNEASFFKNVLDQVAVLRHDGQTEVAVSGIALPERFVLALLEVVLPGDGFVTVRSVRQYEELTNTVVPQAEREDLQTVIDTYPVRLSRHVLRQARLSRHVAYQFMPFVQELDETGLKNTWIGQFHQGLLEQMYQNRPIFVLHMSCPVYCRFCFRKHKDCRNQAAPTVKDVQKALDYIAASPRIKEIVLTGGEPLMNKTTLTCAVAGLAAIPHIQTIRIASRCISYYPSLFFARKEFWLNYLIHRNRDLQKTGKKIEIATHFIHPDEISHHSLEIIARLVRGGVSVYTQTPFLKDCNDSGEELTRLYAQLRAVGSELHYVYIPCSPIQGNNIYWTPLSVGHAASAHLRGHLPDRAMPIFCTATRIGKIDWNTSGWAVEQSRDDPEMLWLRTPYTEQYFREFAPRFALETSRVDPGGTLDTLFMAGIGDDSLYLGRLSEPAPPVSDFDPDALSRVQEIIRRDSRILQSIVPTGLAWVQRTHLAQAEVDVAAHDQLPAIVDYIRNNTDITDVVLAAEGRILDYLPAVRDFAVALQDIAHVTALRVRSLMFAYEPEAFTDEVIAELTVLNALDPAAPTRLELETQFVHSSEFRLVHGEIIRRLINCGVTVYNNIVLLAGINDSPEEMKRICYNCRQIGIELQNLYVAGLPVQDKWNADQPIDAATVIDIATHLRRHESGREVPLYVVKTVLGDADFNLNARIVQTEDKRVFMRLGPYAKKLFQRMYPDFSWPGGAREEHGRPVVPVMGMTVRTNPAFFLGHGNA
;
A
#
# COMPACT_ATOMS: atom_id res chain seq x y z
N MET A 1 -44.69 15.25 -11.60
CA MET A 1 -43.27 14.83 -11.67
C MET A 1 -43.19 13.53 -12.46
N LYS A 2 -42.21 13.39 -13.36
CA LYS A 2 -42.01 12.14 -14.12
C LYS A 2 -41.26 11.13 -13.23
N THR A 3 -41.79 9.93 -13.11
CA THR A 3 -41.22 8.84 -12.30
C THR A 3 -41.01 7.63 -13.20
N PHE A 4 -39.88 6.94 -13.04
CA PHE A 4 -39.60 5.69 -13.73
C PHE A 4 -39.88 4.50 -12.81
N SER A 5 -40.52 3.46 -13.35
CA SER A 5 -40.64 2.17 -12.68
C SER A 5 -39.55 1.24 -13.18
N VAL A 6 -38.58 0.93 -12.31
CA VAL A 6 -37.47 0.01 -12.60
C VAL A 6 -37.82 -1.36 -12.06
N ARG A 7 -37.99 -2.35 -12.94
CA ARG A 7 -38.18 -3.75 -12.56
C ARG A 7 -36.88 -4.51 -12.74
N PHE A 8 -36.23 -4.86 -11.64
CA PHE A 8 -35.06 -5.73 -11.65
C PHE A 8 -35.46 -7.13 -12.13
N VAL A 9 -34.81 -7.62 -13.19
CA VAL A 9 -35.33 -8.76 -13.96
C VAL A 9 -35.20 -10.08 -13.18
N PRO A 10 -34.01 -10.49 -12.69
CA PRO A 10 -33.87 -11.68 -11.85
C PRO A 10 -34.67 -11.64 -10.54
N SER A 11 -34.54 -10.56 -9.76
CA SER A 11 -35.19 -10.46 -8.44
C SER A 11 -36.69 -10.17 -8.50
N GLY A 12 -37.18 -9.65 -9.63
CA GLY A 12 -38.56 -9.17 -9.77
C GLY A 12 -38.88 -7.88 -8.99
N GLN A 13 -37.92 -7.34 -8.23
CA GLN A 13 -38.12 -6.15 -7.39
C GLN A 13 -38.45 -4.94 -8.26
N ARG A 14 -39.45 -4.15 -7.84
CA ARG A 14 -39.81 -2.88 -8.48
C ARG A 14 -39.41 -1.71 -7.60
N VAL A 15 -38.81 -0.69 -8.20
CA VAL A 15 -38.48 0.57 -7.52
C VAL A 15 -38.96 1.74 -8.38
N GLU A 16 -39.63 2.69 -7.74
CA GLU A 16 -40.04 3.94 -8.37
C GLU A 16 -38.95 5.00 -8.15
N VAL A 17 -38.47 5.58 -9.24
CA VAL A 17 -37.33 6.51 -9.23
C VAL A 17 -37.75 7.85 -9.86
N PRO A 18 -37.84 8.94 -9.07
CA PRO A 18 -38.16 10.27 -9.61
C PRO A 18 -37.04 10.78 -10.52
N LEU A 19 -37.41 11.29 -11.71
CA LEU A 19 -36.45 11.87 -12.67
C LEU A 19 -35.62 12.99 -12.06
N GLU A 20 -36.23 13.82 -11.21
CA GLU A 20 -35.57 14.96 -10.57
C GLU A 20 -34.43 14.54 -9.63
N GLN A 21 -34.60 13.43 -8.90
CA GLN A 21 -33.54 12.93 -8.01
C GLN A 21 -32.35 12.40 -8.81
N LEU A 22 -32.60 11.70 -9.92
CA LEU A 22 -31.54 11.27 -10.83
C LEU A 22 -30.81 12.46 -11.45
N ARG A 23 -31.56 13.48 -11.89
CA ARG A 23 -31.00 14.71 -12.44
C ARG A 23 -30.11 15.43 -11.43
N SER A 24 -30.62 15.70 -10.22
CA SER A 24 -29.83 16.35 -9.16
C SER A 24 -28.57 15.55 -8.89
N ARG A 25 -28.70 14.24 -8.64
CA ARG A 25 -27.55 13.39 -8.33
C ARG A 25 -26.50 13.39 -9.45
N ALA A 26 -26.93 13.35 -10.71
CA ALA A 26 -26.03 13.38 -11.85
C ALA A 26 -25.28 14.71 -11.95
N ILE A 27 -25.98 15.84 -11.82
CA ILE A 27 -25.39 17.18 -11.87
C ILE A 27 -24.41 17.36 -10.71
N ASP A 28 -24.84 17.07 -9.48
CA ASP A 28 -24.03 17.23 -8.27
C ASP A 28 -22.75 16.39 -8.36
N PHE A 29 -22.89 15.12 -8.78
CA PHE A 29 -21.75 14.23 -8.95
C PHE A 29 -20.79 14.72 -10.03
N LEU A 30 -21.27 15.08 -11.22
CA LEU A 30 -20.38 15.53 -12.30
C LEU A 30 -19.74 16.88 -11.98
N GLN A 31 -20.42 17.76 -11.24
CA GLN A 31 -19.83 19.02 -10.81
C GLN A 31 -18.68 18.79 -9.84
N GLN A 32 -18.86 17.93 -8.83
CA GLN A 32 -17.85 17.69 -7.80
C GLN A 32 -16.76 16.69 -8.22
N TRP A 33 -17.11 15.66 -8.98
CA TRP A 33 -16.25 14.50 -9.27
C TRP A 33 -15.98 14.31 -10.76
N GLY A 34 -16.41 15.24 -11.61
CA GLY A 34 -16.26 15.18 -13.07
C GLY A 34 -14.85 15.51 -13.60
N ALA A 35 -13.80 15.27 -12.83
CA ALA A 35 -12.42 15.51 -13.24
C ALA A 35 -11.82 14.29 -13.97
N GLU A 36 -10.82 14.54 -14.82
CA GLU A 36 -10.14 13.51 -15.60
C GLU A 36 -9.54 12.40 -14.74
N PHE A 37 -8.88 12.75 -13.63
CA PHE A 37 -8.30 11.78 -12.70
C PHE A 37 -9.34 10.75 -12.20
N PHE A 38 -10.55 11.22 -11.87
CA PHE A 38 -11.55 10.39 -11.20
C PHE A 38 -12.45 9.59 -12.16
N LEU A 39 -12.78 10.15 -13.33
CA LEU A 39 -13.68 9.53 -14.33
C LEU A 39 -12.97 9.02 -15.58
N GLY A 40 -11.68 9.26 -15.71
CA GLY A 40 -10.87 8.88 -16.86
C GLY A 40 -10.97 9.87 -18.03
N ARG A 41 -9.87 9.95 -18.79
CA ARG A 41 -9.67 10.88 -19.91
C ARG A 41 -10.76 10.83 -20.97
N ASN A 42 -11.18 9.63 -21.38
CA ASN A 42 -12.16 9.45 -22.45
C ASN A 42 -13.52 10.04 -22.07
N PHE A 43 -13.99 9.81 -20.85
CA PHE A 43 -15.27 10.35 -20.39
C PHE A 43 -15.18 11.85 -20.08
N TYR A 44 -14.06 12.29 -19.50
CA TYR A 44 -13.79 13.71 -19.26
C TYR A 44 -13.84 14.53 -20.56
N ALA A 45 -13.26 14.02 -21.66
CA ALA A 45 -13.28 14.69 -22.97
C ALA A 45 -14.71 14.90 -23.54
N VAL A 46 -15.67 14.07 -23.12
CA VAL A 46 -17.09 14.18 -23.48
C VAL A 46 -17.77 15.26 -22.64
N ILE A 47 -17.63 15.21 -21.32
CA ILE A 47 -18.37 16.11 -20.42
C ILE A 47 -17.77 17.52 -20.35
N ARG A 48 -16.44 17.66 -20.53
CA ARG A 48 -15.68 18.92 -20.49
C ARG A 48 -15.97 19.78 -19.25
N ASP A 49 -15.49 21.02 -19.20
CA ASP A 49 -15.86 21.94 -18.12
C ASP A 49 -17.16 22.71 -18.40
N GLY A 50 -17.69 23.36 -17.36
CA GLY A 50 -18.96 24.08 -17.42
C GLY A 50 -20.17 23.17 -17.22
N ASP A 51 -21.13 23.19 -18.14
CA ASP A 51 -22.35 22.37 -18.10
C ASP A 51 -22.07 20.91 -18.46
N ARG A 52 -21.40 20.19 -17.54
CA ARG A 52 -20.96 18.80 -17.69
C ARG A 52 -22.09 17.85 -18.06
N PHE A 53 -23.23 17.95 -17.36
CA PHE A 53 -24.35 17.06 -17.62
C PHE A 53 -25.04 17.41 -18.95
N GLY A 54 -25.22 18.68 -19.30
CA GLY A 54 -25.76 19.06 -20.60
C GLY A 54 -24.83 18.68 -21.76
N ASN A 55 -23.50 18.75 -21.57
CA ASN A 55 -22.52 18.24 -22.54
C ASN A 55 -22.68 16.73 -22.76
N LEU A 56 -22.83 15.95 -21.69
CA LEU A 56 -23.12 14.52 -21.77
C LEU A 56 -24.41 14.23 -22.55
N LEU A 57 -25.49 14.95 -22.25
CA LEU A 57 -26.78 14.79 -22.95
C LEU A 57 -26.67 15.12 -24.45
N ARG A 58 -25.96 16.20 -24.79
CA ARG A 58 -25.68 16.58 -26.19
C ARG A 58 -24.90 15.49 -26.91
N ALA A 59 -23.83 14.99 -26.30
CA ALA A 59 -23.00 13.93 -26.87
C ALA A 59 -23.75 12.61 -27.06
N CYS A 60 -24.69 12.30 -26.17
CA CYS A 60 -25.56 11.13 -26.30
C CYS A 60 -26.72 11.34 -27.30
N GLU A 61 -26.96 12.57 -27.78
CA GLU A 61 -28.14 12.94 -28.56
C GLU A 61 -29.46 12.57 -27.85
N LYS A 62 -29.52 12.78 -26.52
CA LYS A 62 -30.67 12.45 -25.67
C LYS A 62 -31.13 13.66 -24.86
N ASN A 63 -32.43 13.74 -24.59
CA ASN A 63 -32.94 14.54 -23.48
C ASN A 63 -32.81 13.77 -22.16
N GLU A 64 -32.89 14.48 -21.02
CA GLU A 64 -32.76 13.91 -19.66
C GLU A 64 -33.58 12.62 -19.48
N ALA A 65 -34.86 12.65 -19.87
CA ALA A 65 -35.75 11.51 -19.64
C ALA A 65 -35.38 10.29 -20.48
N SER A 66 -34.98 10.50 -21.74
CA SER A 66 -34.53 9.42 -22.63
C SER A 66 -33.16 8.87 -22.22
N PHE A 67 -32.26 9.72 -21.73
CA PHE A 67 -30.96 9.34 -21.19
C PHE A 67 -31.13 8.43 -19.98
N PHE A 68 -31.84 8.91 -18.94
CA PHE A 68 -32.03 8.12 -17.73
C PHE A 68 -32.83 6.86 -17.97
N LYS A 69 -33.82 6.87 -18.88
CA LYS A 69 -34.51 5.63 -19.25
C LYS A 69 -33.53 4.59 -19.80
N ASN A 70 -32.62 4.97 -20.70
CA ASN A 70 -31.65 4.06 -21.29
C ASN A 70 -30.65 3.51 -20.23
N VAL A 71 -30.21 4.35 -19.30
CA VAL A 71 -29.38 3.93 -18.15
C VAL A 71 -30.13 2.95 -17.26
N LEU A 72 -31.37 3.29 -16.87
CA LEU A 72 -32.19 2.46 -15.95
C LEU A 72 -32.55 1.11 -16.55
N ASP A 73 -32.82 1.04 -17.86
CA ASP A 73 -33.11 -0.22 -18.56
C ASP A 73 -31.90 -1.17 -18.51
N GLN A 74 -30.67 -0.65 -18.58
CA GLN A 74 -29.43 -1.44 -18.40
C GLN A 74 -29.18 -1.79 -16.93
N VAL A 75 -29.36 -0.83 -16.01
CA VAL A 75 -29.23 -1.04 -14.56
C VAL A 75 -30.16 -2.13 -14.04
N ALA A 76 -31.36 -2.27 -14.62
CA ALA A 76 -32.34 -3.28 -14.22
C ALA A 76 -31.88 -4.74 -14.40
N VAL A 77 -30.92 -4.99 -15.30
CA VAL A 77 -30.41 -6.33 -15.61
C VAL A 77 -29.02 -6.60 -15.03
N LEU A 78 -28.37 -5.58 -14.47
CA LEU A 78 -27.07 -5.69 -13.82
C LEU A 78 -27.09 -6.70 -12.67
N ARG A 79 -26.01 -7.47 -12.60
CA ARG A 79 -25.79 -8.62 -11.72
C ARG A 79 -24.29 -8.90 -11.64
N HIS A 80 -23.86 -9.63 -10.62
CA HIS A 80 -22.42 -9.80 -10.35
C HIS A 80 -21.71 -10.83 -11.23
N ASP A 81 -22.45 -11.73 -11.87
CA ASP A 81 -21.95 -12.83 -12.72
C ASP A 81 -21.82 -12.42 -14.19
N GLY A 82 -22.17 -11.18 -14.55
CA GLY A 82 -22.00 -10.61 -15.89
C GLY A 82 -21.20 -9.32 -15.87
N GLN A 83 -20.30 -9.13 -16.83
CA GLN A 83 -19.74 -7.81 -17.12
C GLN A 83 -20.67 -7.10 -18.10
N THR A 84 -21.38 -6.08 -17.61
CA THR A 84 -22.19 -5.23 -18.47
C THR A 84 -21.74 -3.80 -18.28
N GLU A 85 -21.02 -3.29 -19.28
CA GLU A 85 -20.73 -1.87 -19.41
C GLU A 85 -22.05 -1.12 -19.64
N VAL A 86 -22.31 -0.08 -18.85
CA VAL A 86 -23.48 0.79 -19.05
C VAL A 86 -23.09 1.89 -20.02
N ALA A 87 -23.74 1.94 -21.18
CA ALA A 87 -23.43 2.93 -22.21
C ALA A 87 -24.70 3.58 -22.77
N VAL A 88 -24.63 4.86 -23.14
CA VAL A 88 -25.73 5.57 -23.80
C VAL A 88 -25.25 6.13 -25.13
N SER A 89 -25.87 5.69 -26.23
CA SER A 89 -25.49 6.06 -27.59
C SER A 89 -23.99 5.82 -27.90
N GLY A 90 -23.45 4.70 -27.42
CA GLY A 90 -22.03 4.33 -27.61
C GLY A 90 -21.05 5.00 -26.65
N ILE A 91 -21.51 5.89 -25.77
CA ILE A 91 -20.67 6.50 -24.73
C ILE A 91 -20.76 5.65 -23.46
N ALA A 92 -19.66 4.97 -23.13
CA ALA A 92 -19.51 4.23 -21.88
C ALA A 92 -19.56 5.19 -20.68
N LEU A 93 -20.39 4.86 -19.70
CA LEU A 93 -20.49 5.60 -18.45
C LEU A 93 -19.53 4.99 -17.41
N PRO A 94 -18.65 5.78 -16.77
CA PRO A 94 -17.77 5.27 -15.72
C PRO A 94 -18.56 4.62 -14.59
N GLU A 95 -18.11 3.46 -14.11
CA GLU A 95 -18.79 2.71 -13.04
C GLU A 95 -19.08 3.57 -11.81
N ARG A 96 -18.19 4.50 -11.47
CA ARG A 96 -18.37 5.42 -10.33
C ARG A 96 -19.51 6.40 -10.52
N PHE A 97 -19.75 6.84 -11.76
CA PHE A 97 -20.90 7.68 -12.10
C PHE A 97 -22.20 6.86 -12.03
N VAL A 98 -22.18 5.63 -12.56
CA VAL A 98 -23.31 4.71 -12.47
C VAL A 98 -23.61 4.35 -11.01
N LEU A 99 -22.59 4.16 -10.17
CA LEU A 99 -22.71 3.92 -8.74
C LEU A 99 -23.46 5.06 -8.03
N ALA A 100 -23.15 6.32 -8.38
CA ALA A 100 -23.85 7.48 -7.84
C ALA A 100 -25.34 7.48 -8.23
N LEU A 101 -25.69 7.04 -9.45
CA LEU A 101 -27.08 6.86 -9.87
C LEU A 101 -27.76 5.69 -9.14
N LEU A 102 -27.04 4.59 -8.91
CA LEU A 102 -27.53 3.43 -8.14
C LEU A 102 -27.86 3.78 -6.69
N GLU A 103 -27.26 4.82 -6.12
CA GLU A 103 -27.63 5.32 -4.78
C GLU A 103 -29.04 5.94 -4.77
N VAL A 104 -29.52 6.45 -5.91
CA VAL A 104 -30.90 6.90 -6.08
C VAL A 104 -31.83 5.71 -6.34
N VAL A 105 -31.41 4.78 -7.21
CA VAL A 105 -32.23 3.61 -7.60
C VAL A 105 -32.40 2.61 -6.47
N LEU A 106 -31.37 2.41 -5.65
CA LEU A 106 -31.37 1.50 -4.51
C LEU A 106 -31.01 2.30 -3.26
N PRO A 107 -31.90 3.14 -2.72
CA PRO A 107 -31.56 4.10 -1.68
C PRO A 107 -31.28 3.46 -0.32
N GLY A 108 -30.70 4.27 0.57
CA GLY A 108 -30.48 3.93 1.97
C GLY A 108 -29.09 3.40 2.28
N ASP A 109 -28.73 3.53 3.56
CA ASP A 109 -27.50 3.00 4.14
C ASP A 109 -27.77 1.76 4.98
N GLY A 110 -26.69 1.15 5.48
CA GLY A 110 -26.74 -0.04 6.33
C GLY A 110 -26.30 -1.32 5.64
N PHE A 111 -26.58 -2.44 6.28
CA PHE A 111 -26.17 -3.77 5.86
C PHE A 111 -27.20 -4.84 6.24
N VAL A 112 -27.20 -5.94 5.50
CA VAL A 112 -28.14 -7.07 5.66
C VAL A 112 -27.34 -8.35 5.83
N THR A 113 -27.76 -9.19 6.79
CA THR A 113 -27.26 -10.56 6.92
C THR A 113 -28.13 -11.47 6.06
N VAL A 114 -27.50 -12.19 5.14
CA VAL A 114 -28.17 -13.12 4.23
C VAL A 114 -28.38 -14.44 4.96
N ARG A 115 -29.61 -14.96 4.93
CA ARG A 115 -30.04 -16.17 5.63
C ARG A 115 -30.48 -17.29 4.70
N SER A 116 -30.82 -16.97 3.46
CA SER A 116 -31.21 -17.97 2.47
C SER A 116 -30.75 -17.62 1.07
N VAL A 117 -30.62 -18.63 0.21
CA VAL A 117 -30.34 -18.45 -1.22
C VAL A 117 -31.37 -17.56 -1.89
N ARG A 118 -32.66 -17.69 -1.54
CA ARG A 118 -33.70 -16.80 -2.07
C ARG A 118 -33.44 -15.33 -1.71
N GLN A 119 -33.11 -15.05 -0.45
CA GLN A 119 -32.80 -13.69 -0.02
C GLN A 119 -31.54 -13.16 -0.73
N TYR A 120 -30.54 -14.03 -0.94
CA TYR A 120 -29.34 -13.70 -1.70
C TYR A 120 -29.67 -13.26 -3.13
N GLU A 121 -30.48 -14.04 -3.84
CA GLU A 121 -30.94 -13.74 -5.21
C GLU A 121 -31.70 -12.42 -5.28
N GLU A 122 -32.64 -12.21 -4.36
CA GLU A 122 -33.43 -10.97 -4.26
C GLU A 122 -32.53 -9.74 -4.05
N LEU A 123 -31.53 -9.82 -3.15
CA LEU A 123 -30.64 -8.70 -2.84
C LEU A 123 -29.65 -8.40 -3.97
N THR A 124 -29.08 -9.43 -4.58
CA THR A 124 -27.99 -9.30 -5.56
C THR A 124 -28.47 -9.23 -7.00
N ASN A 125 -29.77 -9.42 -7.24
CA ASN A 125 -30.36 -9.49 -8.56
C ASN A 125 -29.71 -10.59 -9.43
N THR A 126 -29.44 -11.75 -8.81
CA THR A 126 -28.85 -12.92 -9.49
C THR A 126 -29.84 -14.09 -9.55
N VAL A 127 -29.48 -15.15 -10.26
CA VAL A 127 -30.15 -16.44 -10.20
C VAL A 127 -29.11 -17.51 -9.88
N VAL A 128 -29.36 -18.27 -8.82
CA VAL A 128 -28.51 -19.40 -8.45
C VAL A 128 -29.01 -20.65 -9.18
N PRO A 129 -28.17 -21.37 -9.94
CA PRO A 129 -28.56 -22.58 -10.63
C PRO A 129 -29.23 -23.57 -9.69
N GLN A 130 -30.32 -24.23 -10.13
CA GLN A 130 -31.11 -25.12 -9.27
C GLN A 130 -30.26 -26.22 -8.61
N ALA A 131 -29.25 -26.74 -9.33
CA ALA A 131 -28.34 -27.77 -8.84
C ALA A 131 -27.40 -27.28 -7.72
N GLU A 132 -27.14 -25.98 -7.62
CA GLU A 132 -26.19 -25.39 -6.65
C GLU A 132 -26.89 -24.82 -5.41
N ARG A 133 -28.22 -24.76 -5.37
CA ARG A 133 -28.95 -24.05 -4.31
C ARG A 133 -28.75 -24.66 -2.94
N GLU A 134 -28.72 -25.98 -2.83
CA GLU A 134 -28.53 -26.68 -1.56
C GLU A 134 -27.11 -26.48 -1.02
N ASP A 135 -26.12 -26.62 -1.89
CA ASP A 135 -24.71 -26.38 -1.56
C ASP A 135 -24.48 -24.93 -1.14
N LEU A 136 -25.02 -23.97 -1.90
CA LEU A 136 -24.89 -22.55 -1.57
C LEU A 136 -25.60 -22.19 -0.26
N GLN A 137 -26.73 -22.85 0.04
CA GLN A 137 -27.39 -22.71 1.34
C GLN A 137 -26.48 -23.21 2.47
N THR A 138 -25.83 -24.36 2.27
CA THR A 138 -24.83 -24.90 3.20
C THR A 138 -23.65 -23.93 3.41
N VAL A 139 -23.17 -23.29 2.34
CA VAL A 139 -22.16 -22.22 2.41
C VAL A 139 -22.64 -21.04 3.24
N ILE A 140 -23.86 -20.54 3.03
CA ILE A 140 -24.43 -19.41 3.80
C ILE A 140 -24.53 -19.76 5.29
N ASP A 141 -24.92 -20.99 5.62
CA ASP A 141 -25.10 -21.46 6.99
C ASP A 141 -23.78 -21.70 7.73
N THR A 142 -22.73 -22.08 6.99
CA THR A 142 -21.36 -22.35 7.48
C THR A 142 -20.52 -21.06 7.57
N TYR A 143 -20.59 -20.22 6.54
CA TYR A 143 -19.81 -19.00 6.36
C TYR A 143 -20.75 -17.80 6.19
N PRO A 144 -21.14 -17.14 7.30
CA PRO A 144 -22.13 -16.08 7.27
C PRO A 144 -21.86 -15.01 6.21
N VAL A 145 -22.91 -14.65 5.48
CA VAL A 145 -22.85 -13.60 4.45
C VAL A 145 -23.51 -12.35 5.00
N ARG A 146 -22.82 -11.22 4.91
CA ARG A 146 -23.36 -9.91 5.27
C ARG A 146 -22.88 -8.87 4.27
N LEU A 147 -23.81 -8.08 3.75
CA LEU A 147 -23.57 -7.17 2.63
C LEU A 147 -24.10 -5.78 3.00
N SER A 148 -23.30 -4.74 2.76
CA SER A 148 -23.75 -3.35 2.89
C SER A 148 -24.52 -2.93 1.63
N ARG A 149 -25.33 -1.88 1.75
CA ARG A 149 -25.96 -1.26 0.57
C ARG A 149 -24.92 -0.76 -0.43
N HIS A 150 -23.77 -0.28 0.04
CA HIS A 150 -22.66 0.15 -0.81
C HIS A 150 -22.10 -1.02 -1.64
N VAL A 151 -21.75 -2.13 -1.00
CA VAL A 151 -21.26 -3.34 -1.68
C VAL A 151 -22.29 -3.93 -2.62
N LEU A 152 -23.58 -3.95 -2.24
CA LEU A 152 -24.64 -4.45 -3.13
C LEU A 152 -24.72 -3.64 -4.43
N ARG A 153 -24.47 -2.33 -4.41
CA ARG A 153 -24.43 -1.50 -5.62
C ARG A 153 -23.15 -1.76 -6.41
N GLN A 154 -21.99 -1.75 -5.76
CA GLN A 154 -20.70 -1.99 -6.42
C GLN A 154 -20.62 -3.38 -7.05
N ALA A 155 -21.08 -4.42 -6.36
CA ALA A 155 -21.06 -5.80 -6.85
C ALA A 155 -21.97 -6.02 -8.06
N ARG A 156 -22.97 -5.16 -8.30
CA ARG A 156 -23.77 -5.20 -9.54
C ARG A 156 -23.03 -4.60 -10.75
N LEU A 157 -21.99 -3.80 -10.51
CA LEU A 157 -21.17 -3.17 -11.54
C LEU A 157 -19.88 -3.95 -11.78
N SER A 158 -19.28 -4.47 -10.71
CA SER A 158 -17.98 -5.11 -10.76
C SER A 158 -18.02 -6.54 -10.23
N ARG A 159 -17.66 -7.49 -11.11
CA ARG A 159 -17.39 -8.89 -10.73
C ARG A 159 -16.27 -8.97 -9.68
N HIS A 160 -15.29 -8.07 -9.73
CA HIS A 160 -14.14 -8.09 -8.83
C HIS A 160 -14.50 -7.66 -7.42
N VAL A 161 -15.45 -6.73 -7.27
CA VAL A 161 -16.04 -6.42 -5.97
C VAL A 161 -16.90 -7.59 -5.49
N ALA A 162 -17.76 -8.13 -6.37
CA ALA A 162 -18.61 -9.24 -6.00
C ALA A 162 -17.83 -10.49 -5.55
N TYR A 163 -16.76 -10.82 -6.26
CA TYR A 163 -15.88 -11.94 -5.99
C TYR A 163 -15.30 -11.92 -4.57
N GLN A 164 -15.23 -10.75 -3.93
CA GLN A 164 -14.72 -10.61 -2.56
C GLN A 164 -15.77 -10.85 -1.47
N PHE A 165 -17.06 -10.75 -1.80
CA PHE A 165 -18.15 -10.67 -0.81
C PHE A 165 -19.32 -11.65 -1.05
N MET A 166 -19.51 -12.11 -2.29
CA MET A 166 -20.59 -13.05 -2.65
C MET A 166 -20.19 -14.49 -2.34
N PRO A 167 -21.11 -15.32 -1.81
CA PRO A 167 -20.83 -16.71 -1.54
C PRO A 167 -20.72 -17.53 -2.84
N PHE A 168 -19.92 -18.59 -2.80
CA PHE A 168 -19.76 -19.52 -3.92
C PHE A 168 -19.69 -20.97 -3.42
N VAL A 169 -20.14 -21.95 -4.21
CA VAL A 169 -20.23 -23.36 -3.76
C VAL A 169 -18.88 -24.00 -3.47
N GLN A 170 -17.81 -23.51 -4.10
CA GLN A 170 -16.44 -23.97 -3.89
C GLN A 170 -15.93 -23.68 -2.47
N GLU A 171 -16.64 -22.85 -1.69
CA GLU A 171 -16.33 -22.67 -0.27
C GLU A 171 -16.52 -23.92 0.58
N LEU A 172 -17.25 -24.93 0.08
CA LEU A 172 -17.40 -26.22 0.75
C LEU A 172 -16.12 -27.07 0.74
N ASP A 173 -15.11 -26.66 -0.03
CA ASP A 173 -13.79 -27.29 -0.01
C ASP A 173 -13.12 -27.14 1.36
N GLU A 174 -12.75 -28.27 1.97
CA GLU A 174 -12.18 -28.31 3.32
C GLU A 174 -10.65 -28.10 3.35
N THR A 175 -10.01 -27.93 2.19
CA THR A 175 -8.55 -27.74 2.08
C THR A 175 -8.13 -26.41 2.68
N GLY A 176 -7.02 -26.42 3.42
CA GLY A 176 -6.48 -25.26 4.10
C GLY A 176 -6.74 -25.25 5.60
N LEU A 177 -6.48 -24.11 6.22
CA LEU A 177 -6.45 -23.95 7.67
C LEU A 177 -7.75 -23.36 8.20
N LYS A 178 -8.35 -23.99 9.21
CA LYS A 178 -9.50 -23.44 9.94
C LYS A 178 -9.13 -22.17 10.74
N ASN A 179 -7.94 -22.19 11.34
CA ASN A 179 -7.32 -21.05 12.00
C ASN A 179 -5.95 -20.83 11.38
N THR A 180 -5.76 -19.71 10.68
CA THR A 180 -4.45 -19.31 10.14
C THR A 180 -3.57 -18.61 11.18
N TRP A 181 -4.13 -18.31 12.36
CA TRP A 181 -3.46 -17.53 13.38
C TRP A 181 -3.60 -18.21 14.76
N ILE A 182 -2.46 -18.38 15.43
CA ILE A 182 -2.36 -18.85 16.82
C ILE A 182 -1.47 -17.84 17.56
N GLY A 183 -2.03 -16.75 18.07
CA GLY A 183 -1.34 -15.91 19.05
C GLY A 183 -0.98 -16.69 20.29
N GLN A 184 0.24 -16.48 20.79
CA GLN A 184 0.79 -17.26 21.90
C GLN A 184 0.27 -16.78 23.26
N PHE A 185 -0.27 -15.55 23.32
CA PHE A 185 -1.09 -15.06 24.43
C PHE A 185 -2.52 -14.84 23.93
N HIS A 186 -3.42 -15.72 24.36
CA HIS A 186 -4.86 -15.69 24.06
C HIS A 186 -5.65 -15.47 25.36
N GLN A 187 -5.72 -14.23 25.83
CA GLN A 187 -6.72 -13.84 26.84
C GLN A 187 -7.95 -13.22 26.19
N GLY A 188 -8.38 -13.78 25.05
CA GLY A 188 -9.55 -13.39 24.25
C GLY A 188 -9.45 -12.03 23.56
N LEU A 189 -8.94 -11.01 24.25
CA LEU A 189 -9.01 -9.62 23.85
C LEU A 189 -7.68 -9.04 23.34
N LEU A 190 -6.57 -9.52 23.90
CA LEU A 190 -5.23 -9.14 23.51
C LEU A 190 -4.51 -10.36 22.94
N GLU A 191 -3.97 -10.16 21.75
CA GLU A 191 -3.41 -11.17 20.86
C GLU A 191 -1.95 -10.78 20.56
N GLN A 192 -0.97 -11.41 21.20
CA GLN A 192 0.43 -11.01 21.06
C GLN A 192 1.24 -12.03 20.23
N MET A 193 1.58 -11.61 19.01
CA MET A 193 2.47 -12.36 18.09
C MET A 193 3.89 -11.76 18.04
N TYR A 194 4.03 -10.50 18.43
CA TYR A 194 5.29 -9.77 18.44
C TYR A 194 5.54 -9.16 19.80
N GLN A 195 6.81 -9.00 20.17
CA GLN A 195 7.21 -8.48 21.47
C GLN A 195 6.68 -7.06 21.75
N ASN A 196 6.65 -6.20 20.73
CA ASN A 196 6.37 -4.77 20.89
C ASN A 196 5.00 -4.30 20.38
N ARG A 197 4.20 -5.18 19.77
CA ARG A 197 2.95 -4.81 19.10
C ARG A 197 1.87 -5.90 19.15
N PRO A 198 1.03 -5.93 20.20
CA PRO A 198 -0.13 -6.80 20.23
C PRO A 198 -1.27 -6.26 19.38
N ILE A 199 -2.14 -7.19 18.99
CA ILE A 199 -3.46 -6.94 18.43
C ILE A 199 -4.46 -6.86 19.59
N PHE A 200 -5.35 -5.87 19.55
CA PHE A 200 -6.37 -5.60 20.55
C PHE A 200 -7.75 -5.69 19.88
N VAL A 201 -8.45 -6.80 20.11
CA VAL A 201 -9.72 -7.15 19.46
C VAL A 201 -10.87 -6.45 20.18
N LEU A 202 -11.50 -5.45 19.58
CA LEU A 202 -12.56 -4.66 20.23
C LEU A 202 -13.99 -5.04 19.81
N HIS A 203 -14.11 -5.87 18.78
CA HIS A 203 -15.39 -6.31 18.22
C HIS A 203 -15.19 -7.57 17.36
N MET A 204 -16.19 -8.43 17.22
CA MET A 204 -16.08 -9.69 16.44
C MET A 204 -16.88 -9.69 15.12
N SER A 205 -17.79 -8.74 14.96
CA SER A 205 -18.63 -8.59 13.77
C SER A 205 -18.11 -7.48 12.84
N CYS A 206 -18.46 -7.58 11.55
CA CYS A 206 -18.23 -6.56 10.53
C CYS A 206 -19.57 -6.15 9.89
N PRO A 207 -19.69 -4.96 9.27
CA PRO A 207 -20.81 -4.62 8.42
C PRO A 207 -20.86 -5.45 7.14
N VAL A 208 -19.70 -5.89 6.64
CA VAL A 208 -19.55 -6.74 5.45
C VAL A 208 -18.56 -7.86 5.76
N TYR A 209 -18.88 -9.09 5.33
CA TYR A 209 -17.98 -10.24 5.50
C TYR A 209 -17.25 -10.56 4.20
N CYS A 210 -15.93 -10.44 4.23
CA CYS A 210 -15.05 -10.82 3.13
C CYS A 210 -14.99 -12.34 3.08
N ARG A 211 -15.07 -12.95 1.89
CA ARG A 211 -15.01 -14.41 1.76
C ARG A 211 -13.62 -14.98 2.09
N PHE A 212 -12.56 -14.20 1.91
CA PHE A 212 -11.18 -14.56 2.28
C PHE A 212 -10.79 -14.26 3.75
N CYS A 213 -11.75 -14.02 4.66
CA CYS A 213 -11.45 -13.55 6.01
C CYS A 213 -10.83 -14.64 6.93
N PHE A 214 -9.81 -14.29 7.71
CA PHE A 214 -9.26 -15.18 8.76
C PHE A 214 -10.29 -15.62 9.81
N ARG A 215 -11.37 -14.86 10.00
CA ARG A 215 -12.45 -15.13 10.97
C ARG A 215 -13.76 -15.49 10.24
N LYS A 216 -13.68 -16.15 9.07
CA LYS A 216 -14.83 -16.46 8.22
C LYS A 216 -15.79 -17.48 8.85
N HIS A 217 -15.27 -18.46 9.60
CA HIS A 217 -16.09 -19.45 10.28
C HIS A 217 -17.05 -18.81 11.29
N LYS A 218 -18.29 -19.32 11.31
CA LYS A 218 -19.39 -18.82 12.15
C LYS A 218 -19.06 -18.77 13.64
N ASP A 219 -18.32 -19.74 14.15
CA ASP A 219 -17.93 -19.83 15.56
C ASP A 219 -17.11 -18.61 16.01
N CYS A 220 -16.25 -18.08 15.14
CA CYS A 220 -15.51 -16.84 15.41
C CYS A 220 -16.45 -15.64 15.54
N ARG A 221 -17.53 -15.59 14.75
CA ARG A 221 -18.46 -14.44 14.70
C ARG A 221 -19.47 -14.41 15.83
N ASN A 222 -19.74 -15.54 16.46
CA ASN A 222 -20.69 -15.68 17.56
C ASN A 222 -20.09 -15.36 18.94
N GLN A 223 -18.78 -15.08 19.02
CA GLN A 223 -18.14 -14.67 20.26
C GLN A 223 -18.73 -13.34 20.76
N ALA A 224 -18.92 -13.24 22.08
CA ALA A 224 -19.46 -12.04 22.71
C ALA A 224 -18.56 -10.83 22.43
N ALA A 225 -19.17 -9.69 22.14
CA ALA A 225 -18.42 -8.44 22.01
C ALA A 225 -17.78 -8.07 23.36
N PRO A 226 -16.54 -7.57 23.37
CA PRO A 226 -15.88 -7.11 24.58
C PRO A 226 -16.66 -6.04 25.34
N THR A 227 -16.59 -6.07 26.67
CA THR A 227 -17.12 -5.00 27.51
C THR A 227 -16.03 -3.97 27.86
N VAL A 228 -16.43 -2.82 28.41
CA VAL A 228 -15.48 -1.82 28.96
C VAL A 228 -14.58 -2.42 30.05
N LYS A 229 -15.11 -3.34 30.87
CA LYS A 229 -14.34 -4.03 31.91
C LYS A 229 -13.25 -4.91 31.30
N ASP A 230 -13.53 -5.56 30.18
CA ASP A 230 -12.54 -6.38 29.48
C ASP A 230 -11.46 -5.50 28.86
N VAL A 231 -11.84 -4.37 28.27
CA VAL A 231 -10.90 -3.36 27.76
C VAL A 231 -9.96 -2.88 28.85
N GLN A 232 -10.48 -2.58 30.05
CA GLN A 232 -9.65 -2.13 31.17
C GLN A 232 -8.60 -3.18 31.58
N LYS A 233 -8.97 -4.48 31.64
CA LYS A 233 -8.01 -5.54 31.95
C LYS A 233 -6.87 -5.63 30.92
N ALA A 234 -7.18 -5.45 29.64
CA ALA A 234 -6.15 -5.44 28.60
C ALA A 234 -5.25 -4.20 28.72
N LEU A 235 -5.82 -3.03 29.06
CA LEU A 235 -5.03 -1.83 29.34
C LEU A 235 -4.08 -2.03 30.54
N ASP A 236 -4.53 -2.69 31.61
CA ASP A 236 -3.70 -2.99 32.78
C ASP A 236 -2.50 -3.89 32.40
N TYR A 237 -2.73 -4.91 31.56
CA TYR A 237 -1.65 -5.74 31.03
C TYR A 237 -0.66 -4.95 30.17
N ILE A 238 -1.17 -4.09 29.27
CA ILE A 238 -0.33 -3.25 28.40
C ILE A 238 0.50 -2.28 29.25
N ALA A 239 -0.09 -1.69 30.28
CA ALA A 239 0.61 -0.81 31.21
C ALA A 239 1.74 -1.54 31.97
N ALA A 240 1.54 -2.81 32.31
CA ALA A 240 2.57 -3.65 32.94
C ALA A 240 3.65 -4.17 31.98
N SER A 241 3.55 -3.88 30.68
CA SER A 241 4.40 -4.45 29.62
C SER A 241 5.18 -3.36 28.85
N PRO A 242 6.29 -2.84 29.40
CA PRO A 242 6.99 -1.66 28.85
C PRO A 242 7.61 -1.87 27.46
N ARG A 243 7.76 -3.12 27.02
CA ARG A 243 8.25 -3.45 25.67
C ARG A 243 7.22 -3.17 24.57
N ILE A 244 5.94 -3.04 24.92
CA ILE A 244 4.85 -2.78 23.98
C ILE A 244 4.84 -1.30 23.61
N LYS A 245 5.10 -0.96 22.35
CA LYS A 245 5.15 0.44 21.89
C LYS A 245 3.98 0.81 20.99
N GLU A 246 3.39 -0.18 20.33
CA GLU A 246 2.30 0.04 19.37
C GLU A 246 1.15 -0.92 19.63
N ILE A 247 -0.07 -0.49 19.37
CA ILE A 247 -1.27 -1.33 19.54
C ILE A 247 -2.10 -1.29 18.26
N VAL A 248 -2.58 -2.44 17.81
CA VAL A 248 -3.53 -2.52 16.67
C VAL A 248 -4.93 -2.82 17.19
N LEU A 249 -5.79 -1.81 17.24
CA LEU A 249 -7.22 -1.94 17.53
C LEU A 249 -7.93 -2.53 16.30
N THR A 250 -8.52 -3.72 16.45
CA THR A 250 -9.09 -4.49 15.34
C THR A 250 -10.15 -5.49 15.84
N GLY A 251 -10.31 -6.62 15.12
CA GLY A 251 -11.22 -7.72 15.41
C GLY A 251 -12.01 -8.08 14.15
N GLY A 252 -13.29 -7.76 14.17
CA GLY A 252 -14.10 -7.54 12.98
C GLY A 252 -13.92 -6.09 12.52
N GLU A 253 -14.87 -5.22 12.87
CA GLU A 253 -14.80 -3.78 12.63
C GLU A 253 -14.82 -3.00 13.96
N PRO A 254 -13.69 -2.40 14.39
CA PRO A 254 -13.60 -1.75 15.70
C PRO A 254 -14.44 -0.46 15.79
N LEU A 255 -14.70 0.23 14.67
CA LEU A 255 -15.51 1.46 14.65
C LEU A 255 -17.01 1.21 14.87
N MET A 256 -17.47 -0.05 14.88
CA MET A 256 -18.87 -0.38 15.20
C MET A 256 -19.17 -0.28 16.71
N ASN A 257 -18.16 -0.42 17.58
CA ASN A 257 -18.33 -0.33 19.03
C ASN A 257 -17.70 0.96 19.56
N LYS A 258 -18.49 2.05 19.51
CA LYS A 258 -18.03 3.37 19.95
C LYS A 258 -17.54 3.37 21.40
N THR A 259 -18.22 2.66 22.29
CA THR A 259 -17.92 2.68 23.73
C THR A 259 -16.57 2.04 24.02
N THR A 260 -16.31 0.84 23.49
CA THR A 260 -15.03 0.16 23.74
C THR A 260 -13.87 0.83 23.01
N LEU A 261 -14.06 1.32 21.78
CA LEU A 261 -13.00 2.01 21.05
C LEU A 261 -12.57 3.30 21.76
N THR A 262 -13.54 4.15 22.14
CA THR A 262 -13.20 5.41 22.82
C THR A 262 -12.55 5.17 24.18
N CYS A 263 -12.99 4.13 24.92
CA CYS A 263 -12.34 3.69 26.16
C CYS A 263 -10.90 3.21 25.91
N ALA A 264 -10.67 2.33 24.94
CA ALA A 264 -9.35 1.81 24.61
C ALA A 264 -8.39 2.95 24.19
N VAL A 265 -8.83 3.83 23.30
CA VAL A 265 -8.00 4.97 22.84
C VAL A 265 -7.65 5.91 24.01
N ALA A 266 -8.61 6.21 24.90
CA ALA A 266 -8.35 7.06 26.06
C ALA A 266 -7.37 6.39 27.06
N GLY A 267 -7.53 5.10 27.32
CA GLY A 267 -6.64 4.34 28.20
C GLY A 267 -5.21 4.25 27.63
N LEU A 268 -5.08 3.92 26.35
CA LEU A 268 -3.79 3.85 25.67
C LEU A 268 -3.07 5.20 25.63
N ALA A 269 -3.82 6.31 25.48
CA ALA A 269 -3.27 7.66 25.54
C ALA A 269 -2.57 7.96 26.87
N ALA A 270 -3.06 7.39 27.97
CA ALA A 270 -2.52 7.60 29.32
C ALA A 270 -1.27 6.76 29.62
N ILE A 271 -0.98 5.72 28.84
CA ILE A 271 0.15 4.82 29.08
C ILE A 271 1.43 5.44 28.46
N PRO A 272 2.48 5.76 29.27
CA PRO A 272 3.63 6.52 28.80
C PRO A 272 4.40 5.88 27.63
N HIS A 273 4.66 4.57 27.69
CA HIS A 273 5.46 3.84 26.70
C HIS A 273 4.73 3.55 25.38
N ILE A 274 3.42 3.80 25.27
CA ILE A 274 2.68 3.65 24.01
C ILE A 274 2.94 4.84 23.10
N GLN A 275 3.28 4.58 21.85
CA GLN A 275 3.66 5.59 20.86
C GLN A 275 2.61 5.67 19.75
N THR A 276 2.14 4.52 19.26
CA THR A 276 1.20 4.46 18.14
C THR A 276 -0.05 3.64 18.50
N ILE A 277 -1.22 4.20 18.18
CA ILE A 277 -2.50 3.50 18.20
C ILE A 277 -2.97 3.32 16.75
N ARG A 278 -2.93 2.10 16.24
CA ARG A 278 -3.41 1.78 14.89
C ARG A 278 -4.84 1.27 14.97
N ILE A 279 -5.71 1.75 14.09
CA ILE A 279 -7.10 1.29 13.98
C ILE A 279 -7.26 0.63 12.62
N ALA A 280 -7.51 -0.67 12.60
CA ALA A 280 -7.75 -1.41 11.37
C ALA A 280 -9.25 -1.39 11.03
N SER A 281 -9.62 -0.62 10.00
CA SER A 281 -11.00 -0.47 9.54
C SER A 281 -11.06 -0.56 8.03
N ARG A 282 -11.82 -1.54 7.53
CA ARG A 282 -12.07 -1.70 6.08
C ARG A 282 -13.39 -1.01 5.67
N CYS A 283 -14.10 -0.40 6.61
CA CYS A 283 -15.31 0.37 6.31
C CYS A 283 -15.08 1.53 5.34
N ILE A 284 -13.85 2.01 5.15
CA ILE A 284 -13.53 3.01 4.12
C ILE A 284 -13.91 2.50 2.72
N SER A 285 -13.65 1.23 2.39
CA SER A 285 -13.95 0.69 1.06
C SER A 285 -15.38 0.16 0.95
N TYR A 286 -15.85 -0.63 1.93
CA TYR A 286 -17.10 -1.36 1.79
C TYR A 286 -18.31 -0.75 2.53
N TYR A 287 -18.11 0.20 3.44
CA TYR A 287 -19.21 0.80 4.23
C TYR A 287 -18.90 2.25 4.65
N PRO A 288 -18.65 3.15 3.68
CA PRO A 288 -18.17 4.49 3.97
C PRO A 288 -19.18 5.34 4.76
N SER A 289 -20.48 5.04 4.71
CA SER A 289 -21.49 5.77 5.48
C SER A 289 -21.30 5.69 6.99
N LEU A 290 -20.50 4.74 7.50
CA LEU A 290 -20.05 4.75 8.89
C LEU A 290 -19.34 6.06 9.28
N PHE A 291 -18.53 6.62 8.37
CA PHE A 291 -17.75 7.83 8.61
C PHE A 291 -18.57 9.11 8.51
N PHE A 292 -19.61 9.12 7.67
CA PHE A 292 -20.50 10.27 7.47
C PHE A 292 -21.70 10.30 8.43
N ALA A 293 -22.03 9.17 9.07
CA ALA A 293 -23.13 9.09 10.02
C ALA A 293 -22.92 9.96 11.28
N ARG A 294 -24.03 10.31 11.93
CA ARG A 294 -24.07 11.03 13.22
C ARG A 294 -23.24 12.32 13.22
N LYS A 295 -23.42 13.15 12.18
CA LYS A 295 -22.63 14.38 11.95
C LYS A 295 -21.13 14.07 11.87
N GLU A 296 -20.79 13.05 11.10
CA GLU A 296 -19.41 12.66 10.81
C GLU A 296 -18.57 12.36 12.07
N PHE A 297 -19.20 11.73 13.07
CA PHE A 297 -18.59 11.56 14.40
C PHE A 297 -17.19 10.93 14.32
N TRP A 298 -17.00 9.91 13.48
CA TRP A 298 -15.72 9.19 13.41
C TRP A 298 -14.61 10.02 12.78
N LEU A 299 -14.89 10.75 11.68
CA LEU A 299 -13.91 11.65 11.09
C LEU A 299 -13.45 12.70 12.10
N ASN A 300 -14.41 13.38 12.75
CA ASN A 300 -14.12 14.41 13.73
C ASN A 300 -13.39 13.85 14.97
N TYR A 301 -13.81 12.69 15.49
CA TYR A 301 -13.17 12.07 16.65
C TYR A 301 -11.72 11.68 16.35
N LEU A 302 -11.46 11.01 15.23
CA LEU A 302 -10.13 10.52 14.88
C LEU A 302 -9.15 11.67 14.66
N ILE A 303 -9.57 12.71 13.94
CA ILE A 303 -8.76 13.91 13.66
C ILE A 303 -8.44 14.65 14.97
N HIS A 304 -9.46 14.98 15.78
CA HIS A 304 -9.23 15.69 17.03
C HIS A 304 -8.38 14.89 18.02
N ARG A 305 -8.66 13.58 18.16
CA ARG A 305 -7.92 12.73 19.08
C ARG A 305 -6.47 12.55 18.66
N ASN A 306 -6.19 12.43 17.36
CA ASN A 306 -4.83 12.39 16.86
C ASN A 306 -4.06 13.68 17.16
N ARG A 307 -4.68 14.84 16.95
CA ARG A 307 -4.09 16.15 17.30
C ARG A 307 -3.76 16.25 18.79
N ASP A 308 -4.62 15.73 19.66
CA ASP A 308 -4.35 15.69 21.11
C ASP A 308 -3.19 14.75 21.47
N LEU A 309 -3.14 13.57 20.85
CA LEU A 309 -2.05 12.61 21.05
C LEU A 309 -0.69 13.15 20.59
N GLN A 310 -0.65 13.92 19.50
CA GLN A 310 0.59 14.48 18.98
C GLN A 310 1.26 15.47 19.96
N LYS A 311 0.49 16.09 20.87
CA LYS A 311 1.04 16.96 21.94
C LYS A 311 1.93 16.19 22.91
N THR A 312 1.75 14.88 23.04
CA THR A 312 2.55 13.99 23.90
C THR A 312 3.43 13.04 23.09
N GLY A 313 3.65 13.32 21.80
CA GLY A 313 4.47 12.48 20.91
C GLY A 313 3.82 11.17 20.48
N LYS A 314 2.50 11.01 20.67
CA LYS A 314 1.73 9.82 20.26
C LYS A 314 0.94 10.10 18.98
N LYS A 315 0.48 9.06 18.29
CA LYS A 315 -0.36 9.21 17.08
C LYS A 315 -1.39 8.12 16.87
N ILE A 316 -2.43 8.45 16.10
CA ILE A 316 -3.39 7.49 15.53
C ILE A 316 -3.07 7.28 14.06
N GLU A 317 -3.20 6.04 13.61
CA GLU A 317 -3.12 5.67 12.20
C GLU A 317 -4.28 4.75 11.82
N ILE A 318 -4.75 4.86 10.58
CA ILE A 318 -5.81 4.00 10.06
C ILE A 318 -5.22 3.00 9.07
N ALA A 319 -5.34 1.73 9.39
CA ALA A 319 -5.11 0.64 8.45
C ALA A 319 -6.41 0.36 7.69
N THR A 320 -6.37 0.36 6.36
CA THR A 320 -7.52 -0.03 5.53
C THR A 320 -7.10 -1.11 4.53
N HIS A 321 -8.09 -1.80 3.94
CA HIS A 321 -7.85 -2.73 2.84
C HIS A 321 -8.58 -2.29 1.59
N PHE A 322 -7.85 -2.32 0.48
CA PHE A 322 -8.39 -2.27 -0.87
C PHE A 322 -7.73 -3.38 -1.68
N ILE A 323 -8.51 -4.10 -2.46
CA ILE A 323 -8.09 -5.28 -3.21
C ILE A 323 -8.09 -4.96 -4.70
N HIS A 324 -9.10 -4.23 -5.17
CA HIS A 324 -9.30 -3.90 -6.59
C HIS A 324 -9.69 -2.42 -6.79
N PRO A 325 -9.28 -1.74 -7.88
CA PRO A 325 -9.65 -0.34 -8.14
C PRO A 325 -11.16 -0.06 -8.16
N ASP A 326 -11.98 -1.05 -8.50
CA ASP A 326 -13.46 -0.92 -8.53
C ASP A 326 -14.08 -0.75 -7.13
N GLU A 327 -13.35 -1.05 -6.05
CA GLU A 327 -13.77 -0.72 -4.68
C GLU A 327 -13.70 0.78 -4.39
N ILE A 328 -12.92 1.55 -5.17
CA ILE A 328 -12.79 2.99 -4.96
C ILE A 328 -14.08 3.69 -5.36
N SER A 329 -14.68 4.35 -4.38
CA SER A 329 -15.78 5.30 -4.54
C SER A 329 -15.36 6.72 -4.16
N HIS A 330 -16.15 7.70 -4.58
CA HIS A 330 -15.95 9.11 -4.23
C HIS A 330 -15.93 9.31 -2.70
N HIS A 331 -16.79 8.60 -1.99
CA HIS A 331 -16.80 8.56 -0.53
C HIS A 331 -15.50 8.01 0.07
N SER A 332 -14.94 6.95 -0.51
CA SER A 332 -13.72 6.33 0.02
C SER A 332 -12.50 7.26 -0.11
N LEU A 333 -12.36 7.94 -1.26
CA LEU A 333 -11.29 8.92 -1.47
C LEU A 333 -11.45 10.15 -0.57
N GLU A 334 -12.67 10.64 -0.41
CA GLU A 334 -12.99 11.76 0.50
C GLU A 334 -12.59 11.43 1.95
N ILE A 335 -12.92 10.23 2.44
CA ILE A 335 -12.56 9.80 3.81
C ILE A 335 -11.04 9.81 3.99
N ILE A 336 -10.29 9.25 3.04
CA ILE A 336 -8.82 9.20 3.10
C ILE A 336 -8.25 10.62 3.08
N ALA A 337 -8.65 11.43 2.10
CA ALA A 337 -8.18 12.81 1.95
C ALA A 337 -8.43 13.65 3.22
N ARG A 338 -9.62 13.53 3.83
CA ARG A 338 -9.97 14.26 5.06
C ARG A 338 -9.17 13.80 6.28
N LEU A 339 -8.92 12.50 6.42
CA LEU A 339 -8.10 11.97 7.51
C LEU A 339 -6.66 12.46 7.38
N VAL A 340 -6.07 12.35 6.18
CA VAL A 340 -4.69 12.78 5.92
C VAL A 340 -4.52 14.29 6.07
N ARG A 341 -5.45 15.09 5.53
CA ARG A 341 -5.46 16.55 5.72
C ARG A 341 -5.59 16.95 7.19
N GLY A 342 -6.24 16.10 8.01
CA GLY A 342 -6.32 16.24 9.46
C GLY A 342 -5.11 15.70 10.24
N GLY A 343 -4.05 15.27 9.55
CA GLY A 343 -2.82 14.72 10.11
C GLY A 343 -2.90 13.27 10.59
N VAL A 344 -3.98 12.54 10.26
CA VAL A 344 -4.12 11.11 10.55
C VAL A 344 -3.59 10.31 9.36
N SER A 345 -2.49 9.57 9.57
CA SER A 345 -1.93 8.71 8.54
C SER A 345 -2.90 7.58 8.20
N VAL A 346 -3.13 7.35 6.91
CA VAL A 346 -3.92 6.24 6.38
C VAL A 346 -3.00 5.37 5.54
N TYR A 347 -3.03 4.06 5.76
CA TYR A 347 -2.24 3.12 4.99
C TYR A 347 -3.05 1.92 4.53
N THR A 348 -2.75 1.46 3.32
CA THR A 348 -3.47 0.38 2.63
C THR A 348 -2.70 -0.94 2.72
N GLN A 349 -3.43 -2.01 3.01
CA GLN A 349 -2.93 -3.39 2.86
C GLN A 349 -3.85 -4.17 1.91
N THR A 350 -3.27 -5.07 1.13
CA THR A 350 -3.95 -5.72 0.02
C THR A 350 -3.70 -7.23 0.05
N PRO A 351 -4.73 -8.03 0.39
CA PRO A 351 -4.74 -9.46 0.09
C PRO A 351 -4.61 -9.71 -1.41
N PHE A 352 -3.74 -10.65 -1.79
CA PHE A 352 -3.53 -11.05 -3.18
C PHE A 352 -4.45 -12.21 -3.55
N LEU A 353 -5.37 -12.01 -4.48
CA LEU A 353 -6.43 -12.94 -4.83
C LEU A 353 -6.35 -13.29 -6.32
N LYS A 354 -6.31 -14.59 -6.61
CA LYS A 354 -6.37 -15.13 -7.97
C LYS A 354 -7.57 -14.57 -8.76
N ASP A 355 -7.39 -14.31 -10.06
CA ASP A 355 -8.42 -13.83 -10.99
C ASP A 355 -9.07 -12.49 -10.56
N CYS A 356 -8.39 -11.75 -9.69
CA CYS A 356 -8.89 -10.49 -9.14
C CYS A 356 -7.83 -9.39 -9.16
N ASN A 357 -6.66 -9.59 -8.54
CA ASN A 357 -5.60 -8.59 -8.51
C ASN A 357 -4.19 -9.20 -8.69
N ASP A 358 -4.13 -10.33 -9.39
CA ASP A 358 -2.95 -11.18 -9.51
C ASP A 358 -2.02 -10.88 -10.70
N SER A 359 -2.30 -9.83 -11.48
CA SER A 359 -1.49 -9.44 -12.65
C SER A 359 -0.50 -8.29 -12.40
N GLY A 360 -0.77 -7.45 -11.40
CA GLY A 360 -0.06 -6.18 -11.14
C GLY A 360 -0.68 -4.95 -11.83
N GLU A 361 -1.42 -5.11 -12.93
CA GLU A 361 -2.06 -3.97 -13.62
C GLU A 361 -3.18 -3.33 -12.76
N GLU A 362 -4.03 -4.15 -12.16
CA GLU A 362 -5.09 -3.71 -11.25
C GLU A 362 -4.51 -2.98 -10.04
N LEU A 363 -3.42 -3.50 -9.49
CA LEU A 363 -2.72 -2.94 -8.34
C LEU A 363 -2.05 -1.61 -8.69
N THR A 364 -1.50 -1.47 -9.90
CA THR A 364 -0.96 -0.19 -10.41
C THR A 364 -2.05 0.88 -10.43
N ARG A 365 -3.22 0.56 -11.01
CA ARG A 365 -4.37 1.49 -11.05
C ARG A 365 -4.91 1.82 -9.65
N LEU A 366 -4.94 0.84 -8.75
CA LEU A 366 -5.41 1.00 -7.38
C LEU A 366 -4.49 1.95 -6.59
N TYR A 367 -3.18 1.67 -6.60
CA TYR A 367 -2.21 2.38 -5.79
C TYR A 367 -1.95 3.80 -6.28
N ALA A 368 -1.96 4.04 -7.60
CA ALA A 368 -1.89 5.39 -8.15
C ALA A 368 -3.00 6.29 -7.55
N GLN A 369 -4.24 5.78 -7.50
CA GLN A 369 -5.37 6.56 -7.02
C GLN A 369 -5.38 6.74 -5.50
N LEU A 370 -5.06 5.69 -4.74
CA LEU A 370 -5.01 5.77 -3.27
C LEU A 370 -3.85 6.67 -2.79
N ARG A 371 -2.71 6.62 -3.48
CA ARG A 371 -1.54 7.46 -3.17
C ARG A 371 -1.85 8.93 -3.34
N ALA A 372 -2.53 9.27 -4.42
CA ALA A 372 -2.83 10.65 -4.77
C ALA A 372 -3.63 11.37 -3.67
N VAL A 373 -4.54 10.66 -3.00
CA VAL A 373 -5.32 11.22 -1.88
C VAL A 373 -4.67 11.07 -0.50
N GLY A 374 -3.40 10.66 -0.46
CA GLY A 374 -2.60 10.63 0.77
C GLY A 374 -2.42 9.26 1.42
N SER A 375 -2.97 8.17 0.86
CA SER A 375 -2.76 6.83 1.45
C SER A 375 -1.32 6.34 1.25
N GLU A 376 -0.76 5.72 2.28
CA GLU A 376 0.52 5.01 2.22
C GLU A 376 0.31 3.54 1.80
N LEU A 377 1.03 3.07 0.79
CA LEU A 377 0.91 1.69 0.30
C LEU A 377 1.81 0.79 1.12
N HIS A 378 1.24 -0.14 1.89
CA HIS A 378 2.01 -0.83 2.91
C HIS A 378 2.31 -2.30 2.59
N TYR A 379 1.31 -3.17 2.53
CA TYR A 379 1.52 -4.61 2.32
C TYR A 379 0.70 -5.15 1.15
N VAL A 380 1.33 -6.00 0.34
CA VAL A 380 0.64 -7.04 -0.43
C VAL A 380 0.91 -8.38 0.24
N TYR A 381 -0.14 -9.10 0.61
CA TYR A 381 -0.02 -10.44 1.21
C TYR A 381 -0.05 -11.49 0.10
N ILE A 382 1.11 -12.07 -0.21
CA ILE A 382 1.26 -13.14 -1.21
C ILE A 382 1.59 -14.48 -0.53
N PRO A 383 1.01 -15.60 -0.97
CA PRO A 383 -0.26 -15.66 -1.70
C PRO A 383 -1.42 -15.27 -0.76
N CYS A 384 -2.67 -15.37 -1.25
CA CYS A 384 -3.83 -15.42 -0.35
C CYS A 384 -3.58 -16.48 0.73
N SER A 385 -3.89 -16.17 1.98
CA SER A 385 -3.68 -17.14 3.05
C SER A 385 -4.54 -18.40 2.84
N PRO A 386 -3.97 -19.59 3.13
CA PRO A 386 -4.61 -20.87 2.83
C PRO A 386 -5.67 -21.21 3.88
N ILE A 387 -6.84 -20.59 3.79
CA ILE A 387 -7.99 -20.81 4.69
C ILE A 387 -8.95 -21.80 4.05
N GLN A 388 -9.65 -22.60 4.86
CA GLN A 388 -10.72 -23.48 4.38
C GLN A 388 -11.78 -22.71 3.56
N GLY A 389 -12.21 -23.33 2.45
CA GLY A 389 -13.19 -22.76 1.53
C GLY A 389 -12.70 -21.57 0.71
N ASN A 390 -11.38 -21.35 0.60
CA ASN A 390 -10.79 -20.21 -0.13
C ASN A 390 -9.75 -20.63 -1.18
N ASN A 391 -9.65 -21.93 -1.51
CA ASN A 391 -8.70 -22.44 -2.50
C ASN A 391 -8.78 -21.72 -3.85
N ILE A 392 -9.97 -21.23 -4.23
CA ILE A 392 -10.18 -20.49 -5.47
C ILE A 392 -9.36 -19.20 -5.55
N TYR A 393 -8.95 -18.62 -4.41
CA TYR A 393 -8.15 -17.40 -4.36
C TYR A 393 -6.65 -17.69 -4.40
N TRP A 394 -6.22 -18.95 -4.34
CA TRP A 394 -4.82 -19.28 -4.17
C TRP A 394 -4.07 -19.18 -5.50
N THR A 395 -2.92 -18.52 -5.45
CA THR A 395 -1.93 -18.49 -6.55
C THR A 395 -0.64 -19.13 -6.05
N PRO A 396 0.20 -19.68 -6.94
CA PRO A 396 1.57 -19.97 -6.55
C PRO A 396 2.33 -18.68 -6.23
N LEU A 397 3.42 -18.80 -5.48
CA LEU A 397 4.26 -17.67 -5.07
C LEU A 397 4.84 -16.91 -6.27
N SER A 398 5.20 -17.61 -7.34
CA SER A 398 5.75 -17.00 -8.57
C SER A 398 4.85 -15.93 -9.18
N VAL A 399 3.52 -16.04 -9.05
CA VAL A 399 2.58 -15.02 -9.54
C VAL A 399 2.69 -13.74 -8.72
N GLY A 400 2.83 -13.84 -7.40
CA GLY A 400 3.07 -12.69 -6.52
C GLY A 400 4.40 -12.00 -6.81
N HIS A 401 5.47 -12.77 -7.08
CA HIS A 401 6.75 -12.23 -7.51
C HIS A 401 6.67 -11.53 -8.87
N ALA A 402 5.94 -12.10 -9.84
CA ALA A 402 5.71 -11.48 -11.14
C ALA A 402 4.94 -10.16 -11.01
N ALA A 403 3.90 -10.12 -10.18
CA ALA A 403 3.16 -8.89 -9.89
C ALA A 403 4.05 -7.82 -9.22
N SER A 404 4.93 -8.21 -8.28
CA SER A 404 5.92 -7.30 -7.69
C SER A 404 6.84 -6.68 -8.74
N ALA A 405 7.35 -7.50 -9.67
CA ALA A 405 8.18 -7.02 -10.77
C ALA A 405 7.41 -6.08 -11.70
N HIS A 406 6.14 -6.36 -12.01
CA HIS A 406 5.29 -5.45 -12.77
C HIS A 406 5.15 -4.10 -12.06
N LEU A 407 4.79 -4.10 -10.77
CA LEU A 407 4.62 -2.87 -10.00
C LEU A 407 5.89 -2.03 -9.99
N ARG A 408 7.06 -2.63 -9.74
CA ARG A 408 8.33 -1.89 -9.69
C ARG A 408 8.69 -1.21 -11.02
N GLY A 409 8.21 -1.74 -12.15
CA GLY A 409 8.40 -1.12 -13.47
C GLY A 409 7.36 -0.05 -13.83
N HIS A 410 6.26 0.06 -13.08
CA HIS A 410 5.11 0.90 -13.44
C HIS A 410 4.69 1.92 -12.37
N LEU A 411 5.07 1.71 -11.12
CA LEU A 411 4.79 2.62 -10.00
C LEU A 411 6.05 3.37 -9.57
N PRO A 412 5.93 4.65 -9.16
CA PRO A 412 7.05 5.34 -8.56
C PRO A 412 7.39 4.72 -7.20
N ASP A 413 8.63 4.87 -6.74
CA ASP A 413 9.12 4.21 -5.52
C ASP A 413 8.25 4.38 -4.28
N ARG A 414 7.62 5.55 -4.08
CA ARG A 414 6.73 5.83 -2.94
C ARG A 414 5.35 5.17 -3.04
N ALA A 415 5.03 4.58 -4.17
CA ALA A 415 3.83 3.78 -4.36
C ALA A 415 4.08 2.28 -4.19
N MET A 416 5.33 1.87 -3.96
CA MET A 416 5.67 0.45 -3.83
C MET A 416 5.34 -0.08 -2.44
N PRO A 417 4.51 -1.14 -2.34
CA PRO A 417 4.26 -1.82 -1.08
C PRO A 417 5.34 -2.88 -0.81
N ILE A 418 5.38 -3.36 0.43
CA ILE A 418 6.17 -4.54 0.80
C ILE A 418 5.36 -5.80 0.44
N PHE A 419 5.95 -6.70 -0.34
CA PHE A 419 5.39 -8.03 -0.57
C PHE A 419 5.75 -8.95 0.59
N CYS A 420 4.75 -9.49 1.28
CA CYS A 420 4.95 -10.22 2.52
C CYS A 420 4.04 -11.46 2.61
N THR A 421 4.38 -12.37 3.52
CA THR A 421 3.53 -13.50 3.91
C THR A 421 3.33 -13.49 5.41
N ALA A 422 2.10 -13.70 5.86
CA ALA A 422 1.79 -13.99 7.26
C ALA A 422 1.90 -15.50 7.49
N THR A 423 2.95 -15.92 8.20
CA THR A 423 3.13 -17.30 8.65
C THR A 423 2.53 -17.48 10.05
N ARG A 424 2.54 -18.71 10.58
CA ARG A 424 2.04 -19.01 11.93
C ARG A 424 2.85 -18.34 13.05
N ILE A 425 4.11 -18.02 12.79
CA ILE A 425 5.02 -17.44 13.79
C ILE A 425 5.31 -15.95 13.55
N GLY A 426 4.74 -15.35 12.51
CA GLY A 426 4.94 -13.93 12.23
C GLY A 426 4.97 -13.66 10.74
N LYS A 427 5.35 -12.44 10.37
CA LYS A 427 5.36 -12.07 8.96
C LYS A 427 6.79 -12.08 8.44
N ILE A 428 6.95 -12.48 7.19
CA ILE A 428 8.21 -12.36 6.44
C ILE A 428 8.01 -11.36 5.30
N ASP A 429 9.07 -10.64 4.95
CA ASP A 429 9.13 -9.81 3.75
C ASP A 429 10.01 -10.56 2.72
N TRP A 430 9.48 -10.74 1.51
CA TRP A 430 10.06 -11.70 0.56
C TRP A 430 11.47 -11.34 0.12
N ASN A 431 12.35 -12.35 0.16
CA ASN A 431 13.75 -12.38 -0.23
C ASN A 431 14.70 -11.43 0.50
N THR A 432 14.25 -10.79 1.58
CA THR A 432 15.11 -9.97 2.45
C THR A 432 15.10 -10.54 3.86
N SER A 433 13.93 -10.57 4.52
CA SER A 433 13.80 -11.13 5.88
C SER A 433 13.28 -12.58 5.89
N GLY A 434 12.92 -13.14 4.74
CA GLY A 434 12.43 -14.52 4.60
C GLY A 434 12.18 -14.92 3.15
N TRP A 435 12.21 -16.23 2.86
CA TRP A 435 12.16 -16.77 1.50
C TRP A 435 11.78 -18.27 1.53
N ALA A 436 11.52 -18.86 0.37
CA ALA A 436 11.32 -20.30 0.24
C ALA A 436 12.67 -21.02 0.29
N VAL A 437 12.82 -21.97 1.21
CA VAL A 437 14.07 -22.74 1.40
C VAL A 437 14.06 -23.96 0.50
N GLU A 438 13.03 -24.81 0.66
CA GLU A 438 12.85 -26.05 -0.08
C GLU A 438 11.39 -26.53 0.03
N GLN A 439 10.97 -27.40 -0.90
CA GLN A 439 9.72 -28.15 -0.78
C GLN A 439 9.79 -29.09 0.42
N SER A 440 8.70 -29.25 1.17
CA SER A 440 8.65 -30.27 2.22
C SER A 440 8.67 -31.67 1.61
N ARG A 441 9.50 -32.56 2.18
CA ARG A 441 9.58 -33.98 1.77
C ARG A 441 8.45 -34.81 2.34
N ASP A 442 7.89 -34.37 3.46
CA ASP A 442 6.83 -35.08 4.19
C ASP A 442 5.44 -34.72 3.64
N ASP A 443 5.31 -33.55 3.02
CA ASP A 443 4.05 -33.04 2.49
C ASP A 443 4.27 -32.18 1.23
N PRO A 444 3.89 -32.67 0.03
CA PRO A 444 4.10 -31.94 -1.23
C PRO A 444 3.24 -30.67 -1.37
N GLU A 445 2.26 -30.43 -0.48
CA GLU A 445 1.49 -29.18 -0.47
C GLU A 445 2.14 -28.08 0.38
N MET A 446 3.24 -28.41 1.08
CA MET A 446 3.89 -27.53 2.05
C MET A 446 5.31 -27.16 1.66
N LEU A 447 5.66 -25.90 1.89
CA LEU A 447 7.00 -25.35 1.68
C LEU A 447 7.64 -25.02 3.03
N TRP A 448 8.96 -25.16 3.12
CA TRP A 448 9.72 -24.58 4.21
C TRP A 448 10.05 -23.13 3.89
N LEU A 449 9.52 -22.19 4.69
CA LEU A 449 9.83 -20.77 4.58
C LEU A 449 10.80 -20.33 5.67
N ARG A 450 11.90 -19.69 5.29
CA ARG A 450 12.78 -18.98 6.22
C ARG A 450 12.04 -17.81 6.86
N THR A 451 12.18 -17.65 8.17
CA THR A 451 11.64 -16.50 8.91
C THR A 451 12.75 -15.75 9.64
N PRO A 452 12.53 -14.47 10.00
CA PRO A 452 13.55 -13.70 10.71
C PRO A 452 13.61 -14.02 12.20
N TYR A 453 12.71 -14.85 12.73
CA TYR A 453 12.55 -15.07 14.15
C TYR A 453 13.45 -16.20 14.66
N THR A 454 13.79 -16.13 15.95
CA THR A 454 14.50 -17.17 16.68
C THR A 454 13.62 -17.69 17.81
N GLU A 455 13.94 -18.86 18.34
CA GLU A 455 13.24 -19.39 19.51
C GLU A 455 13.41 -18.47 20.74
N GLN A 456 14.62 -17.93 20.94
CA GLN A 456 14.92 -16.98 22.02
C GLN A 456 14.01 -15.75 21.96
N TYR A 457 13.79 -15.18 20.78
CA TYR A 457 12.91 -14.03 20.59
C TYR A 457 11.50 -14.30 21.15
N PHE A 458 10.92 -15.47 20.87
CA PHE A 458 9.59 -15.80 21.40
C PHE A 458 9.61 -16.08 22.90
N ARG A 459 10.63 -16.79 23.41
CA ARG A 459 10.76 -17.11 24.84
C ARG A 459 10.74 -15.85 25.72
N GLU A 460 11.19 -14.71 25.20
CA GLU A 460 11.19 -13.44 25.94
C GLU A 460 9.81 -12.88 26.30
N PHE A 461 8.76 -13.20 25.54
CA PHE A 461 7.40 -12.67 25.78
C PHE A 461 6.29 -13.74 25.72
N ALA A 462 6.60 -14.92 25.21
CA ALA A 462 5.72 -16.07 25.08
C ALA A 462 6.44 -17.31 25.67
N PRO A 463 6.48 -17.46 27.01
CA PRO A 463 7.23 -18.54 27.67
C PRO A 463 6.70 -19.95 27.37
N ARG A 464 5.51 -20.05 26.77
CA ARG A 464 4.88 -21.31 26.33
C ARG A 464 5.11 -21.61 24.84
N PHE A 465 5.89 -20.78 24.14
CA PHE A 465 6.18 -20.99 22.73
C PHE A 465 6.85 -22.36 22.52
N ALA A 466 6.37 -23.09 21.52
CA ALA A 466 6.89 -24.40 21.12
C ALA A 466 6.99 -24.48 19.59
N LEU A 467 8.00 -25.22 19.11
CA LEU A 467 8.23 -25.46 17.69
C LEU A 467 7.36 -26.63 17.22
N GLU A 468 6.11 -26.36 16.88
CA GLU A 468 5.18 -27.41 16.38
C GLU A 468 5.29 -27.60 14.86
N THR A 469 5.38 -26.50 14.10
CA THR A 469 5.44 -26.49 12.63
C THR A 469 6.63 -25.71 12.11
N SER A 470 7.68 -25.67 12.93
CA SER A 470 8.90 -24.92 12.66
C SER A 470 10.12 -25.72 13.10
N ARG A 471 11.26 -25.46 12.46
CA ARG A 471 12.56 -26.07 12.78
C ARG A 471 13.63 -24.98 12.89
N VAL A 472 14.64 -25.23 13.71
CA VAL A 472 15.79 -24.34 13.84
C VAL A 472 16.73 -24.60 12.68
N ASP A 473 17.08 -23.54 11.96
CA ASP A 473 18.15 -23.56 10.96
C ASP A 473 19.53 -23.47 11.63
N PRO A 474 20.62 -23.97 11.02
CA PRO A 474 21.97 -23.81 11.56
C PRO A 474 22.37 -22.35 11.88
N GLY A 475 21.83 -21.35 11.18
CA GLY A 475 22.00 -19.92 11.48
C GLY A 475 21.18 -19.41 12.68
N GLY A 476 20.42 -20.27 13.36
CA GLY A 476 19.65 -19.96 14.57
C GLY A 476 18.24 -19.38 14.33
N THR A 477 17.92 -18.99 13.10
CA THR A 477 16.57 -18.57 12.70
C THR A 477 15.64 -19.77 12.50
N LEU A 478 14.33 -19.53 12.42
CA LEU A 478 13.34 -20.58 12.23
C LEU A 478 12.91 -20.70 10.77
N ASP A 479 12.88 -21.94 10.25
CA ASP A 479 12.07 -22.30 9.08
C ASP A 479 10.68 -22.73 9.57
N THR A 480 9.62 -22.31 8.87
CA THR A 480 8.24 -22.72 9.17
C THR A 480 7.57 -23.34 7.96
N LEU A 481 6.77 -24.37 8.19
CA LEU A 481 5.92 -24.96 7.16
C LEU A 481 4.83 -23.96 6.73
N PHE A 482 4.61 -23.84 5.42
CA PHE A 482 3.59 -22.98 4.82
C PHE A 482 2.94 -23.66 3.62
N MET A 483 1.62 -23.63 3.56
CA MET A 483 0.84 -24.23 2.46
C MET A 483 0.77 -23.26 1.27
N ALA A 484 1.50 -23.56 0.20
CA ALA A 484 1.48 -22.82 -1.05
C ALA A 484 2.19 -23.60 -2.17
N GLY A 485 1.81 -23.36 -3.43
CA GLY A 485 2.62 -23.74 -4.57
C GLY A 485 3.75 -22.74 -4.80
N ILE A 486 4.93 -23.21 -5.20
CA ILE A 486 6.06 -22.32 -5.56
C ILE A 486 5.88 -21.71 -6.95
N GLY A 487 5.46 -22.52 -7.94
CA GLY A 487 5.23 -22.15 -9.34
C GLY A 487 6.50 -21.89 -10.18
N ASP A 488 7.64 -21.60 -9.55
CA ASP A 488 8.96 -21.46 -10.18
C ASP A 488 10.04 -21.91 -9.19
N ASP A 489 10.71 -23.02 -9.49
CA ASP A 489 11.71 -23.62 -8.60
C ASP A 489 12.93 -22.72 -8.36
N SER A 490 13.18 -21.73 -9.22
CA SER A 490 14.26 -20.74 -9.00
C SER A 490 14.01 -19.82 -7.80
N LEU A 491 12.79 -19.84 -7.24
CA LEU A 491 12.45 -19.13 -6.02
C LEU A 491 12.90 -19.85 -4.74
N TYR A 492 13.33 -21.11 -4.83
CA TYR A 492 14.01 -21.77 -3.72
C TYR A 492 15.45 -21.23 -3.60
N LEU A 493 15.69 -20.42 -2.58
CA LEU A 493 17.03 -19.85 -2.34
C LEU A 493 17.89 -20.73 -1.43
N GLY A 494 17.32 -21.79 -0.85
CA GLY A 494 18.03 -22.66 0.07
C GLY A 494 18.36 -21.97 1.39
N ARG A 495 19.52 -22.30 1.95
CA ARG A 495 19.98 -21.88 3.29
C ARG A 495 21.22 -21.00 3.17
N LEU A 496 21.40 -20.11 4.15
CA LEU A 496 22.68 -19.44 4.37
C LEU A 496 23.59 -20.40 5.15
N SER A 497 24.81 -20.59 4.67
CA SER A 497 25.84 -21.43 5.30
C SER A 497 26.75 -20.65 6.25
N GLU A 498 26.85 -19.34 6.09
CA GLU A 498 27.77 -18.47 6.80
C GLU A 498 27.05 -17.24 7.37
N PRO A 499 27.43 -16.75 8.57
CA PRO A 499 26.92 -15.47 9.08
C PRO A 499 27.45 -14.30 8.26
N ALA A 500 26.75 -13.16 8.32
CA ALA A 500 27.25 -11.92 7.72
C ALA A 500 28.63 -11.55 8.30
N PRO A 501 29.52 -10.95 7.49
CA PRO A 501 30.83 -10.52 7.97
C PRO A 501 30.70 -9.45 9.06
N PRO A 502 31.68 -9.36 9.99
CA PRO A 502 31.69 -8.28 10.97
C PRO A 502 31.81 -6.92 10.27
N VAL A 503 31.07 -5.94 10.79
CA VAL A 503 31.11 -4.55 10.30
C VAL A 503 32.21 -3.77 11.00
N SER A 504 32.70 -2.72 10.35
CA SER A 504 33.71 -1.83 10.93
C SER A 504 33.10 -0.98 12.04
N ASP A 505 33.91 -0.56 13.00
CA ASP A 505 33.49 0.39 14.03
C ASP A 505 33.13 1.75 13.39
N PHE A 506 32.13 2.42 13.98
CA PHE A 506 31.68 3.73 13.54
C PHE A 506 32.77 4.81 13.76
N ASP A 507 33.08 5.57 12.70
CA ASP A 507 33.99 6.73 12.73
C ASP A 507 33.20 8.05 12.56
N PRO A 508 33.13 8.93 13.56
CA PRO A 508 32.49 10.24 13.45
C PRO A 508 33.10 11.16 12.38
N ASP A 509 34.41 11.05 12.11
CA ASP A 509 35.05 11.83 11.06
C ASP A 509 34.66 11.30 9.67
N ALA A 510 34.43 10.00 9.54
CA ALA A 510 33.87 9.39 8.33
C ALA A 510 32.45 9.90 8.05
N LEU A 511 31.62 10.02 9.08
CA LEU A 511 30.28 10.60 8.95
C LEU A 511 30.35 12.04 8.40
N SER A 512 31.23 12.87 8.95
CA SER A 512 31.40 14.25 8.50
C SER A 512 31.83 14.32 7.02
N ARG A 513 32.81 13.48 6.61
CA ARG A 513 33.26 13.39 5.21
C ARG A 513 32.14 12.94 4.27
N VAL A 514 31.35 11.93 4.62
CA VAL A 514 30.27 11.45 3.74
C VAL A 514 29.12 12.44 3.66
N GLN A 515 28.80 13.14 4.76
CA GLN A 515 27.80 14.23 4.75
C GLN A 515 28.23 15.40 3.85
N GLU A 516 29.52 15.73 3.77
CA GLU A 516 30.02 16.69 2.79
C GLU A 516 29.83 16.21 1.35
N ILE A 517 29.97 14.91 1.08
CA ILE A 517 29.71 14.34 -0.26
C ILE A 517 28.23 14.42 -0.59
N ILE A 518 27.35 14.02 0.34
CA ILE A 518 25.89 14.01 0.19
C ILE A 518 25.34 15.42 -0.07
N ARG A 519 25.83 16.42 0.65
CA ARG A 519 25.32 17.81 0.58
C ARG A 519 25.73 18.59 -0.68
N ARG A 520 26.65 18.05 -1.51
CA ARG A 520 27.15 18.76 -2.70
C ARG A 520 26.15 18.81 -3.84
N ASP A 521 25.44 17.72 -4.07
CA ASP A 521 24.42 17.65 -5.13
C ASP A 521 23.37 16.61 -4.73
N SER A 522 22.14 17.07 -4.56
CA SER A 522 21.01 16.21 -4.20
C SER A 522 20.28 15.62 -5.41
N ARG A 523 20.66 16.02 -6.63
CA ARG A 523 19.99 15.58 -7.87
C ARG A 523 20.42 14.18 -8.30
N ILE A 524 19.51 13.49 -8.97
CA ILE A 524 19.78 12.28 -9.73
C ILE A 524 20.10 12.74 -11.16
N LEU A 525 21.39 12.83 -11.48
CA LEU A 525 21.86 13.31 -12.79
C LEU A 525 21.67 12.30 -13.93
N GLN A 526 21.20 11.09 -13.62
CA GLN A 526 21.00 10.03 -14.60
C GLN A 526 19.54 9.93 -15.04
N SER A 527 19.34 9.85 -16.36
CA SER A 527 18.04 9.60 -16.99
C SER A 527 18.02 8.21 -17.63
N ILE A 528 16.92 7.47 -17.46
CA ILE A 528 16.74 6.13 -18.06
C ILE A 528 16.49 6.19 -19.57
N VAL A 529 16.03 7.35 -20.06
CA VAL A 529 15.88 7.68 -21.49
C VAL A 529 16.24 9.15 -21.72
N PRO A 530 16.71 9.54 -22.92
CA PRO A 530 16.89 10.95 -23.25
C PRO A 530 15.58 11.74 -23.16
N THR A 531 15.61 12.92 -22.53
CA THR A 531 14.46 13.83 -22.42
C THR A 531 14.51 14.97 -23.43
N GLY A 532 15.70 15.26 -23.98
CA GLY A 532 15.96 16.46 -24.79
C GLY A 532 16.09 17.75 -23.97
N LEU A 533 15.95 17.69 -22.64
CA LEU A 533 16.04 18.83 -21.72
C LEU A 533 17.10 18.54 -20.65
N ALA A 534 18.10 19.41 -20.53
CA ALA A 534 19.24 19.19 -19.62
C ALA A 534 18.83 19.16 -18.13
N TRP A 535 17.73 19.84 -17.79
CA TRP A 535 17.18 20.04 -16.44
C TRP A 535 16.02 19.10 -16.10
N VAL A 536 15.75 18.10 -16.96
CA VAL A 536 14.74 17.07 -16.70
C VAL A 536 15.37 15.69 -16.86
N GLN A 537 15.34 14.90 -15.79
CA GLN A 537 15.75 13.50 -15.80
C GLN A 537 14.53 12.61 -15.68
N ARG A 538 14.40 11.67 -16.62
CA ARG A 538 13.42 10.59 -16.55
C ARG A 538 13.99 9.49 -15.67
N THR A 539 13.66 9.49 -14.38
CA THR A 539 14.20 8.53 -13.40
C THR A 539 13.44 7.21 -13.35
N HIS A 540 12.19 7.21 -13.81
CA HIS A 540 11.31 6.03 -13.86
C HIS A 540 10.22 6.24 -14.93
N LEU A 541 9.46 5.18 -15.29
CA LEU A 541 8.26 5.32 -16.14
C LEU A 541 7.26 6.31 -15.54
N ALA A 542 7.04 6.24 -14.23
CA ALA A 542 6.04 7.06 -13.56
C ALA A 542 6.60 8.39 -13.01
N GLN A 543 7.91 8.62 -13.12
CA GLN A 543 8.58 9.72 -12.43
C GLN A 543 9.48 10.56 -13.34
N ALA A 544 9.52 11.86 -13.10
CA ALA A 544 10.58 12.74 -13.58
C ALA A 544 11.16 13.54 -12.42
N GLU A 545 12.43 13.87 -12.52
CA GLU A 545 13.10 14.84 -11.68
C GLU A 545 13.34 16.13 -12.47
N VAL A 546 13.12 17.26 -11.82
CA VAL A 546 13.26 18.61 -12.38
C VAL A 546 14.21 19.42 -11.51
N ASP A 547 15.22 20.01 -12.15
CA ASP A 547 16.08 21.00 -11.50
C ASP A 547 15.39 22.36 -11.46
N VAL A 548 15.04 22.82 -10.27
CA VAL A 548 14.30 24.08 -10.09
C VAL A 548 15.15 25.33 -10.38
N ALA A 549 16.47 25.19 -10.50
CA ALA A 549 17.33 26.29 -10.92
C ALA A 549 17.07 26.73 -12.37
N ALA A 550 16.51 25.85 -13.20
CA ALA A 550 16.13 26.13 -14.59
C ALA A 550 14.75 26.81 -14.69
N HIS A 551 14.48 27.78 -13.83
CA HIS A 551 13.17 28.45 -13.74
C HIS A 551 12.76 29.15 -15.04
N ASP A 552 13.71 29.69 -15.79
CA ASP A 552 13.51 30.28 -17.12
C ASP A 552 13.01 29.28 -18.18
N GLN A 553 13.18 27.98 -17.92
CA GLN A 553 12.79 26.88 -18.81
C GLN A 553 11.45 26.25 -18.40
N LEU A 554 10.75 26.81 -17.41
CA LEU A 554 9.49 26.29 -16.88
C LEU A 554 8.48 25.91 -17.98
N PRO A 555 8.20 26.74 -19.02
CA PRO A 555 7.25 26.36 -20.06
C PRO A 555 7.64 25.08 -20.81
N ALA A 556 8.91 24.93 -21.19
CA ALA A 556 9.39 23.74 -21.91
C ALA A 556 9.34 22.47 -21.04
N ILE A 557 9.64 22.60 -19.75
CA ILE A 557 9.56 21.50 -18.78
C ILE A 557 8.10 21.05 -18.57
N VAL A 558 7.20 22.01 -18.37
CA VAL A 558 5.75 21.76 -18.21
C VAL A 558 5.18 21.11 -19.47
N ASP A 559 5.57 21.57 -20.66
CA ASP A 559 5.15 20.97 -21.93
C ASP A 559 5.67 19.54 -22.09
N TYR A 560 6.92 19.26 -21.71
CA TYR A 560 7.45 17.90 -21.70
C TYR A 560 6.62 16.99 -20.79
N ILE A 561 6.35 17.39 -19.54
CA ILE A 561 5.58 16.59 -18.58
C ILE A 561 4.13 16.40 -19.06
N ARG A 562 3.51 17.44 -19.61
CA ARG A 562 2.15 17.40 -20.16
C ARG A 562 2.03 16.40 -21.32
N ASN A 563 3.05 16.31 -22.16
CA ASN A 563 3.06 15.40 -23.32
C ASN A 563 3.43 13.94 -22.97
N ASN A 564 3.94 13.70 -21.76
CA ASN A 564 4.30 12.37 -21.27
C ASN A 564 3.30 11.91 -20.19
N THR A 565 2.17 11.34 -20.61
CA THR A 565 1.06 11.03 -19.68
C THR A 565 1.36 9.96 -18.62
N ASP A 566 2.46 9.22 -18.78
CA ASP A 566 2.93 8.26 -17.77
C ASP A 566 3.55 8.97 -16.54
N ILE A 567 3.94 10.25 -16.62
CA ILE A 567 4.58 10.98 -15.49
C ILE A 567 3.52 11.36 -14.45
N THR A 568 3.41 10.57 -13.38
CA THR A 568 2.43 10.82 -12.31
C THR A 568 3.04 11.45 -11.06
N ASP A 569 4.37 11.41 -10.95
CA ASP A 569 5.14 11.84 -9.78
C ASP A 569 6.33 12.70 -10.26
N VAL A 570 6.43 13.95 -9.78
CA VAL A 570 7.52 14.87 -10.15
C VAL A 570 8.32 15.23 -8.92
N VAL A 571 9.64 15.02 -8.97
CA VAL A 571 10.58 15.41 -7.92
C VAL A 571 11.24 16.73 -8.31
N LEU A 572 11.08 17.73 -7.46
CA LEU A 572 11.75 19.01 -7.53
C LEU A 572 13.04 18.92 -6.70
N ALA A 573 14.17 19.14 -7.36
CA ALA A 573 15.51 19.07 -6.78
C ALA A 573 16.35 20.28 -7.20
N ALA A 574 17.48 20.50 -6.54
CA ALA A 574 18.48 21.50 -6.90
C ALA A 574 19.88 20.97 -6.59
N GLU A 575 20.90 21.48 -7.28
CA GLU A 575 22.31 21.18 -6.95
C GLU A 575 22.63 21.60 -5.51
N GLY A 576 22.25 22.83 -5.17
CA GLY A 576 22.43 23.38 -3.83
C GLY A 576 21.18 23.28 -2.96
N ARG A 577 21.01 24.29 -2.12
CA ARG A 577 19.88 24.42 -1.19
C ARG A 577 18.60 24.73 -1.96
N ILE A 578 17.71 23.75 -2.10
CA ILE A 578 16.43 23.94 -2.80
C ILE A 578 15.57 25.06 -2.19
N LEU A 579 15.70 25.33 -0.88
CA LEU A 579 14.95 26.39 -0.22
C LEU A 579 15.35 27.80 -0.70
N ASP A 580 16.54 27.97 -1.28
CA ASP A 580 16.98 29.23 -1.89
C ASP A 580 16.20 29.52 -3.19
N TYR A 581 15.50 28.51 -3.75
CA TYR A 581 14.68 28.57 -4.95
C TYR A 581 13.18 28.46 -4.65
N LEU A 582 12.73 28.78 -3.43
CA LEU A 582 11.34 28.61 -3.01
C LEU A 582 10.30 29.25 -3.96
N PRO A 583 10.52 30.45 -4.55
CA PRO A 583 9.61 30.98 -5.57
C PRO A 583 9.51 30.08 -6.80
N ALA A 584 10.62 29.56 -7.31
CA ALA A 584 10.62 28.65 -8.46
C ALA A 584 9.94 27.31 -8.10
N VAL A 585 10.16 26.78 -6.89
CA VAL A 585 9.44 25.59 -6.38
C VAL A 585 7.93 25.81 -6.43
N ARG A 586 7.45 26.99 -5.99
CA ARG A 586 6.03 27.35 -6.05
C ARG A 586 5.53 27.41 -7.49
N ASP A 587 6.24 28.11 -8.36
CA ASP A 587 5.83 28.30 -9.76
C ASP A 587 5.76 26.97 -10.53
N PHE A 588 6.75 26.08 -10.34
CA PHE A 588 6.70 24.72 -10.86
C PHE A 588 5.53 23.93 -10.28
N ALA A 589 5.34 23.95 -8.96
CA ALA A 589 4.27 23.19 -8.32
C ALA A 589 2.88 23.61 -8.83
N VAL A 590 2.61 24.91 -8.92
CA VAL A 590 1.35 25.44 -9.45
C VAL A 590 1.15 25.04 -10.91
N ALA A 591 2.16 25.21 -11.77
CA ALA A 591 2.04 24.86 -13.18
C ALA A 591 1.83 23.35 -13.41
N LEU A 592 2.39 22.50 -12.55
CA LEU A 592 2.24 21.05 -12.63
C LEU A 592 0.90 20.56 -12.07
N GLN A 593 0.29 21.26 -11.10
CA GLN A 593 -1.05 20.97 -10.59
C GLN A 593 -2.14 21.08 -11.67
N ASP A 594 -1.91 21.88 -12.71
CA ASP A 594 -2.81 22.00 -13.86
C ASP A 594 -2.73 20.81 -14.84
N ILE A 595 -1.86 19.83 -14.58
CA ILE A 595 -1.68 18.63 -15.41
C ILE A 595 -2.40 17.45 -14.75
N ALA A 596 -3.51 17.01 -15.33
CA ALA A 596 -4.40 16.02 -14.72
C ALA A 596 -3.75 14.68 -14.34
N HIS A 597 -2.70 14.23 -15.07
CA HIS A 597 -1.99 12.99 -14.76
C HIS A 597 -0.89 13.17 -13.70
N VAL A 598 -0.51 14.40 -13.32
CA VAL A 598 0.45 14.65 -12.24
C VAL A 598 -0.28 14.67 -10.90
N THR A 599 -0.06 13.63 -10.10
CA THR A 599 -0.81 13.38 -8.86
C THR A 599 0.04 13.52 -7.60
N ALA A 600 1.36 13.59 -7.75
CA ALA A 600 2.30 13.79 -6.67
C ALA A 600 3.45 14.72 -7.08
N LEU A 601 3.80 15.62 -6.18
CA LEU A 601 4.95 16.51 -6.24
C LEU A 601 5.82 16.24 -5.01
N ARG A 602 7.12 16.14 -5.20
CA ARG A 602 8.06 15.90 -4.10
C ARG A 602 9.12 16.98 -4.10
N VAL A 603 9.40 17.56 -2.95
CA VAL A 603 10.51 18.50 -2.77
C VAL A 603 11.63 17.74 -2.09
N ARG A 604 12.76 17.54 -2.77
CA ARG A 604 13.95 16.94 -2.14
C ARG A 604 14.76 18.02 -1.46
N SER A 605 14.80 17.99 -0.12
CA SER A 605 15.54 18.94 0.69
C SER A 605 16.35 18.25 1.77
N LEU A 606 17.65 18.07 1.50
CA LEU A 606 18.61 17.55 2.47
C LEU A 606 18.81 18.49 3.67
N MET A 607 18.45 19.76 3.50
CA MET A 607 18.45 20.74 4.58
C MET A 607 17.54 20.32 5.72
N PHE A 608 16.51 19.50 5.49
CA PHE A 608 15.68 19.01 6.57
C PHE A 608 16.50 18.19 7.58
N ALA A 609 17.45 17.38 7.11
CA ALA A 609 18.31 16.59 7.97
C ALA A 609 19.49 17.41 8.53
N TYR A 610 20.11 18.26 7.71
CA TYR A 610 21.38 18.89 8.05
C TYR A 610 21.27 20.33 8.57
N GLU A 611 20.20 21.05 8.20
CA GLU A 611 19.97 22.47 8.52
C GLU A 611 18.46 22.75 8.77
N PRO A 612 17.78 22.00 9.64
CA PRO A 612 16.35 22.12 9.91
C PRO A 612 15.89 23.51 10.32
N GLU A 613 16.78 24.35 10.87
CA GLU A 613 16.51 25.75 11.20
C GLU A 613 16.08 26.57 9.96
N ALA A 614 16.44 26.11 8.75
CA ALA A 614 16.02 26.74 7.51
C ALA A 614 14.52 26.52 7.20
N PHE A 615 13.84 25.60 7.88
CA PHE A 615 12.39 25.43 7.79
C PHE A 615 11.67 26.42 8.72
N THR A 616 11.75 27.70 8.36
CA THR A 616 11.05 28.78 9.06
C THR A 616 9.53 28.65 8.93
N ASP A 617 8.79 29.50 9.65
CA ASP A 617 7.34 29.56 9.56
C ASP A 617 6.85 29.84 8.14
N GLU A 618 7.56 30.72 7.43
CA GLU A 618 7.29 31.08 6.04
C GLU A 618 7.52 29.87 5.12
N VAL A 619 8.66 29.19 5.23
CA VAL A 619 8.95 28.01 4.40
C VAL A 619 7.90 26.91 4.59
N ILE A 620 7.53 26.63 5.84
CA ILE A 620 6.51 25.62 6.15
C ILE A 620 5.15 26.06 5.59
N ALA A 621 4.77 27.32 5.74
CA ALA A 621 3.51 27.85 5.20
C ALA A 621 3.48 27.70 3.66
N GLU A 622 4.56 28.05 2.97
CA GLU A 622 4.70 27.89 1.53
C GLU A 622 4.52 26.45 1.06
N LEU A 623 5.24 25.50 1.67
CA LEU A 623 5.12 24.09 1.31
C LEU A 623 3.72 23.55 1.59
N THR A 624 3.11 23.92 2.71
CA THR A 624 1.78 23.40 3.08
C THR A 624 0.66 23.91 2.19
N VAL A 625 0.75 25.13 1.65
CA VAL A 625 -0.24 25.67 0.70
C VAL A 625 -0.22 24.93 -0.64
N LEU A 626 0.93 24.36 -1.02
CA LEU A 626 1.08 23.58 -2.25
C LEU A 626 0.50 22.16 -2.17
N ASN A 627 0.05 21.70 -0.99
CA ASN A 627 -0.51 20.37 -0.84
C ASN A 627 -2.01 20.34 -1.18
N ALA A 628 -2.36 19.86 -2.38
CA ALA A 628 -3.73 19.81 -2.88
C ALA A 628 -4.31 18.39 -2.78
N LEU A 629 -4.78 17.98 -1.59
CA LEU A 629 -5.46 16.70 -1.39
C LEU A 629 -6.95 16.75 -1.79
N ASP A 630 -7.28 17.30 -2.96
CA ASP A 630 -8.64 17.24 -3.51
C ASP A 630 -8.90 15.80 -4.02
N PRO A 631 -9.86 15.06 -3.47
CA PRO A 631 -10.10 13.67 -3.89
C PRO A 631 -10.62 13.53 -5.33
N ALA A 632 -11.12 14.59 -5.97
CA ALA A 632 -11.52 14.58 -7.38
C ALA A 632 -10.35 14.86 -8.34
N ALA A 633 -9.40 15.71 -7.94
CA ALA A 633 -8.22 16.10 -8.72
C ALA A 633 -7.01 16.35 -7.81
N PRO A 634 -6.44 15.28 -7.21
CA PRO A 634 -5.40 15.43 -6.19
C PRO A 634 -4.03 15.73 -6.80
N THR A 635 -3.31 16.64 -6.16
CA THR A 635 -1.86 16.79 -6.30
C THR A 635 -1.23 16.86 -4.92
N ARG A 636 -0.77 15.70 -4.45
CA ARG A 636 -0.13 15.56 -3.14
C ARG A 636 1.27 16.16 -3.13
N LEU A 637 1.61 16.90 -2.09
CA LEU A 637 2.99 17.33 -1.82
C LEU A 637 3.66 16.44 -0.76
N GLU A 638 4.89 16.02 -1.03
CA GLU A 638 5.75 15.32 -0.06
C GLU A 638 7.13 16.00 0.04
N LEU A 639 7.77 15.84 1.21
CA LEU A 639 9.14 16.27 1.44
C LEU A 639 10.06 15.04 1.54
N GLU A 640 11.05 14.97 0.66
CA GLU A 640 12.10 13.96 0.68
C GLU A 640 13.31 14.49 1.44
N THR A 641 13.82 13.68 2.38
CA THR A 641 15.06 13.94 3.12
C THR A 641 15.94 12.68 3.17
N GLN A 642 17.14 12.83 3.74
CA GLN A 642 18.12 11.76 3.91
C GLN A 642 18.81 11.86 5.27
N PHE A 643 18.46 10.94 6.17
CA PHE A 643 19.21 10.66 7.39
C PHE A 643 20.01 9.38 7.19
N VAL A 644 21.31 9.43 7.47
CA VAL A 644 22.25 8.32 7.34
C VAL A 644 22.76 7.82 8.69
N HIS A 645 22.58 8.55 9.79
CA HIS A 645 23.01 8.10 11.11
C HIS A 645 22.07 8.58 12.23
N SER A 646 21.90 7.80 13.29
CA SER A 646 20.95 8.08 14.38
C SER A 646 21.31 9.32 15.20
N SER A 647 22.58 9.77 15.17
CA SER A 647 23.02 11.00 15.83
C SER A 647 22.52 12.28 15.15
N GLU A 648 22.02 12.18 13.92
CA GLU A 648 21.54 13.35 13.16
C GLU A 648 20.16 13.83 13.66
N PHE A 649 19.41 12.98 14.37
CA PHE A 649 18.06 13.31 14.81
C PHE A 649 18.06 14.28 15.99
N ARG A 650 17.41 15.44 15.80
CA ARG A 650 17.28 16.51 16.80
C ARG A 650 15.81 16.80 17.12
N LEU A 651 15.55 17.42 18.27
CA LEU A 651 14.18 17.75 18.71
C LEU A 651 13.43 18.64 17.71
N VAL A 652 14.14 19.57 17.06
CA VAL A 652 13.59 20.48 16.04
C VAL A 652 12.94 19.74 14.86
N HIS A 653 13.43 18.55 14.49
CA HIS A 653 12.83 17.76 13.40
C HIS A 653 11.39 17.35 13.73
N GLY A 654 11.13 16.94 14.97
CA GLY A 654 9.79 16.52 15.41
C GLY A 654 8.78 17.68 15.41
N GLU A 655 9.24 18.91 15.69
CA GLU A 655 8.40 20.10 15.63
C GLU A 655 8.00 20.46 14.20
N ILE A 656 8.97 20.46 13.28
CA ILE A 656 8.74 20.73 11.85
C ILE A 656 7.80 19.67 11.25
N ILE A 657 8.07 18.37 11.49
CA ILE A 657 7.23 17.28 10.97
C ILE A 657 5.79 17.39 11.47
N ARG A 658 5.60 17.68 12.77
CA ARG A 658 4.24 17.83 13.32
C ARG A 658 3.47 18.92 12.59
N ARG A 659 4.12 20.02 12.20
CA ARG A 659 3.48 21.11 11.46
C ARG A 659 3.13 20.71 10.03
N LEU A 660 4.04 20.04 9.33
CA LEU A 660 3.83 19.54 7.97
C LEU A 660 2.71 18.48 7.91
N ILE A 661 2.75 17.47 8.79
CA ILE A 661 1.74 16.40 8.85
C ILE A 661 0.36 16.94 9.18
N ASN A 662 0.24 17.96 10.04
CA ASN A 662 -1.05 18.57 10.36
C ASN A 662 -1.70 19.33 9.19
N CYS A 663 -1.00 19.45 8.06
CA CYS A 663 -1.49 19.95 6.78
C CYS A 663 -1.48 18.85 5.69
N GLY A 664 -1.29 17.58 6.08
CA GLY A 664 -1.24 16.44 5.17
C GLY A 664 0.03 16.32 4.32
N VAL A 665 1.09 17.07 4.63
CA VAL A 665 2.39 16.95 3.96
C VAL A 665 3.19 15.85 4.65
N THR A 666 3.52 14.80 3.90
CA THR A 666 4.33 13.69 4.40
C THR A 666 5.81 14.01 4.22
N VAL A 667 6.59 13.80 5.29
CA VAL A 667 8.05 13.78 5.24
C VAL A 667 8.49 12.32 5.22
N TYR A 668 9.33 11.96 4.25
CA TYR A 668 9.87 10.61 4.16
C TYR A 668 11.39 10.62 3.99
N ASN A 669 12.02 9.53 4.43
CA ASN A 669 13.46 9.37 4.39
C ASN A 669 13.86 8.28 3.39
N ASN A 670 14.79 8.62 2.49
CA ASN A 670 15.50 7.70 1.63
C ASN A 670 16.88 7.44 2.23
N ILE A 671 16.99 6.37 3.03
CA ILE A 671 18.24 6.00 3.71
C ILE A 671 19.23 5.47 2.67
N VAL A 672 20.51 5.76 2.86
CA VAL A 672 21.61 5.23 2.05
C VAL A 672 22.48 4.35 2.92
N LEU A 673 22.69 3.10 2.50
CA LEU A 673 23.53 2.16 3.21
C LEU A 673 25.01 2.45 2.90
N LEU A 674 25.78 2.78 3.93
CA LEU A 674 27.16 3.25 3.84
C LEU A 674 28.06 2.45 4.78
N ALA A 675 29.12 1.88 4.22
CA ALA A 675 30.07 1.06 4.97
C ALA A 675 30.75 1.87 6.09
N GLY A 676 30.81 1.29 7.29
CA GLY A 676 31.39 1.92 8.49
C GLY A 676 30.57 3.08 9.07
N ILE A 677 29.38 3.35 8.55
CA ILE A 677 28.49 4.43 9.04
C ILE A 677 27.21 3.84 9.63
N ASN A 678 26.45 3.08 8.83
CA ASN A 678 25.12 2.57 9.21
C ASN A 678 24.86 1.15 8.72
N ASP A 679 25.91 0.43 8.35
CA ASP A 679 25.89 -0.96 7.90
C ASP A 679 25.74 -1.99 9.04
N SER A 680 25.56 -1.53 10.28
CA SER A 680 25.22 -2.39 11.41
C SER A 680 23.70 -2.51 11.65
N PRO A 681 23.18 -3.70 12.02
CA PRO A 681 21.76 -3.87 12.31
C PRO A 681 21.21 -2.96 13.42
N GLU A 682 21.97 -2.76 14.50
CA GLU A 682 21.52 -1.93 15.63
C GLU A 682 21.50 -0.44 15.29
N GLU A 683 22.46 0.05 14.48
CA GLU A 683 22.43 1.44 14.06
C GLU A 683 21.28 1.70 13.09
N MET A 684 21.06 0.81 12.11
CA MET A 684 19.92 0.92 11.20
C MET A 684 18.58 0.89 11.96
N LYS A 685 18.49 0.05 12.99
CA LYS A 685 17.33 -0.01 13.89
C LYS A 685 17.09 1.32 14.61
N ARG A 686 18.14 1.98 15.11
CA ARG A 686 18.01 3.32 15.74
C ARG A 686 17.54 4.36 14.74
N ILE A 687 18.05 4.37 13.51
CA ILE A 687 17.60 5.27 12.44
C ILE A 687 16.11 5.07 12.16
N CYS A 688 15.69 3.82 11.96
CA CYS A 688 14.30 3.48 11.64
C CYS A 688 13.35 3.85 12.79
N TYR A 689 13.73 3.49 14.02
CA TYR A 689 12.99 3.84 15.23
C TYR A 689 12.86 5.35 15.39
N ASN A 690 13.96 6.11 15.22
CA ASN A 690 13.94 7.56 15.35
C ASN A 690 13.05 8.22 14.29
N CYS A 691 13.13 7.78 13.03
CA CYS A 691 12.22 8.23 11.96
C CYS A 691 10.76 8.07 12.41
N ARG A 692 10.41 6.88 12.90
CA ARG A 692 9.07 6.55 13.35
C ARG A 692 8.59 7.43 14.51
N GLN A 693 9.46 7.68 15.49
CA GLN A 693 9.15 8.50 16.66
C GLN A 693 8.75 9.92 16.27
N ILE A 694 9.51 10.55 15.37
CA ILE A 694 9.27 11.95 15.00
C ILE A 694 8.24 12.11 13.87
N GLY A 695 7.83 11.01 13.22
CA GLY A 695 6.79 11.00 12.19
C GLY A 695 7.30 11.00 10.76
N ILE A 696 8.57 10.68 10.53
CA ILE A 696 9.09 10.40 9.19
C ILE A 696 8.58 9.05 8.72
N GLU A 697 8.03 9.02 7.50
CA GLU A 697 7.69 7.77 6.84
C GLU A 697 8.95 7.13 6.23
N LEU A 698 9.15 5.85 6.51
CA LEU A 698 10.24 5.07 5.94
C LEU A 698 9.78 4.47 4.63
N GLN A 699 10.53 4.72 3.56
CA GLN A 699 10.28 4.10 2.27
C GLN A 699 11.42 3.20 1.85
N ASN A 700 12.56 3.77 1.49
CA ASN A 700 13.66 3.05 0.85
C ASN A 700 14.92 3.08 1.74
N LEU A 701 15.61 1.95 1.75
CA LEU A 701 17.03 1.83 2.07
C LEU A 701 17.75 1.47 0.76
N TYR A 702 18.46 2.44 0.19
CA TYR A 702 19.30 2.20 -0.98
C TYR A 702 20.55 1.43 -0.57
N VAL A 703 20.66 0.18 -1.00
CA VAL A 703 21.76 -0.72 -0.65
C VAL A 703 22.96 -0.56 -1.57
N ALA A 704 22.76 -0.05 -2.79
CA ALA A 704 23.81 0.26 -3.75
C ALA A 704 23.32 1.19 -4.88
N GLY A 705 24.29 1.78 -5.60
CA GLY A 705 24.09 2.46 -6.89
C GLY A 705 23.75 3.96 -6.84
N LEU A 706 23.65 4.57 -5.65
CA LEU A 706 23.56 6.03 -5.55
C LEU A 706 24.94 6.69 -5.75
N PRO A 707 25.00 7.95 -6.23
CA PRO A 707 26.27 8.64 -6.49
C PRO A 707 27.26 8.68 -5.31
N VAL A 708 26.74 8.76 -4.07
CA VAL A 708 27.59 8.69 -2.86
C VAL A 708 28.15 7.28 -2.64
N GLN A 709 27.39 6.22 -2.94
CA GLN A 709 27.83 4.82 -2.79
C GLN A 709 28.84 4.43 -3.86
N ASP A 710 28.71 4.94 -5.09
CA ASP A 710 29.69 4.73 -6.16
C ASP A 710 31.07 5.31 -5.84
N LYS A 711 31.14 6.27 -4.91
CA LYS A 711 32.39 6.84 -4.40
C LYS A 711 32.81 6.16 -3.10
N TRP A 712 31.93 6.10 -2.10
CA TRP A 712 32.24 5.63 -0.75
C TRP A 712 32.35 4.11 -0.67
N ASN A 713 31.30 3.38 -1.08
CA ASN A 713 31.27 1.93 -1.01
C ASN A 713 32.15 1.28 -2.09
N ALA A 714 32.58 1.99 -3.13
CA ALA A 714 33.53 1.44 -4.11
C ALA A 714 34.91 1.11 -3.50
N ASP A 715 35.31 1.85 -2.47
CA ASP A 715 36.53 1.58 -1.70
C ASP A 715 36.29 0.55 -0.59
N GLN A 716 35.07 0.52 -0.03
CA GLN A 716 34.66 -0.38 1.05
C GLN A 716 33.30 -1.01 0.72
N PRO A 717 33.27 -2.05 -0.13
CA PRO A 717 32.00 -2.62 -0.59
C PRO A 717 31.30 -3.36 0.54
N ILE A 718 29.98 -3.26 0.56
CA ILE A 718 29.12 -3.95 1.52
C ILE A 718 28.84 -5.36 1.00
N ASP A 719 28.96 -6.37 1.86
CA ASP A 719 28.59 -7.72 1.47
C ASP A 719 27.06 -7.90 1.44
N ALA A 720 26.55 -8.60 0.42
CA ALA A 720 25.13 -8.88 0.27
C ALA A 720 24.52 -9.57 1.51
N ALA A 721 25.30 -10.38 2.24
CA ALA A 721 24.85 -11.01 3.49
C ALA A 721 24.55 -9.97 4.61
N THR A 722 25.27 -8.85 4.65
CA THR A 722 25.01 -7.75 5.61
C THR A 722 23.63 -7.14 5.40
N VAL A 723 23.20 -7.00 4.14
CA VAL A 723 21.84 -6.50 3.82
C VAL A 723 20.76 -7.44 4.37
N ILE A 724 20.95 -8.76 4.21
CA ILE A 724 20.03 -9.78 4.73
C ILE A 724 20.00 -9.77 6.27
N ASP A 725 21.15 -9.57 6.91
CA ASP A 725 21.25 -9.49 8.38
C ASP A 725 20.50 -8.27 8.93
N ILE A 726 20.72 -7.09 8.34
CA ILE A 726 19.96 -5.86 8.66
C ILE A 726 18.45 -6.12 8.48
N ALA A 727 18.04 -6.67 7.33
CA ALA A 727 16.63 -6.89 7.05
C ALA A 727 15.96 -7.87 8.03
N THR A 728 16.68 -8.95 8.35
CA THR A 728 16.26 -9.94 9.34
C THR A 728 16.12 -9.31 10.72
N HIS A 729 17.08 -8.49 11.14
CA HIS A 729 17.09 -7.82 12.42
C HIS A 729 15.94 -6.82 12.57
N LEU A 730 15.78 -5.92 11.58
CA LEU A 730 14.70 -4.93 11.58
C LEU A 730 13.34 -5.62 11.62
N ARG A 731 13.10 -6.63 10.78
CA ARG A 731 11.80 -7.31 10.76
C ARG A 731 11.46 -8.00 12.08
N ARG A 732 12.46 -8.56 12.76
CA ARG A 732 12.29 -9.23 14.05
C ARG A 732 11.88 -8.25 15.14
N HIS A 733 12.53 -7.10 15.21
CA HIS A 733 12.41 -6.20 16.37
C HIS A 733 11.52 -4.97 16.14
N GLU A 734 11.48 -4.43 14.94
CA GLU A 734 10.76 -3.21 14.61
C GLU A 734 9.33 -3.50 14.15
N SER A 735 8.51 -2.46 14.15
CA SER A 735 7.17 -2.47 13.58
C SER A 735 7.22 -2.69 12.06
N GLY A 736 6.14 -3.22 11.49
CA GLY A 736 6.04 -3.33 10.03
C GLY A 736 6.21 -1.99 9.30
N ARG A 737 5.76 -0.88 9.91
CA ARG A 737 5.93 0.50 9.38
C ARG A 737 7.31 1.10 9.64
N GLU A 738 8.17 0.40 10.38
CA GLU A 738 9.57 0.76 10.65
C GLU A 738 10.54 -0.01 9.74
N VAL A 739 10.05 -0.87 8.85
CA VAL A 739 10.87 -1.65 7.92
C VAL A 739 10.87 -0.99 6.54
N PRO A 740 12.04 -0.60 5.98
CA PRO A 740 12.14 -0.04 4.64
C PRO A 740 12.11 -1.13 3.55
N LEU A 741 11.92 -0.71 2.30
CA LEU A 741 12.24 -1.49 1.11
C LEU A 741 13.74 -1.43 0.83
N TYR A 742 14.34 -2.56 0.49
CA TYR A 742 15.77 -2.66 0.16
C TYR A 742 15.92 -2.51 -1.35
N VAL A 743 16.47 -1.38 -1.79
CA VAL A 743 16.45 -0.96 -3.19
C VAL A 743 17.86 -0.78 -3.71
N VAL A 744 18.10 -1.16 -4.96
CA VAL A 744 19.31 -0.85 -5.71
C VAL A 744 18.95 0.19 -6.76
N LYS A 745 19.70 1.30 -6.79
CA LYS A 745 19.61 2.26 -7.88
C LYS A 745 20.39 1.73 -9.08
N THR A 746 19.80 1.73 -10.26
CA THR A 746 20.48 1.31 -11.49
C THR A 746 20.32 2.33 -12.60
N VAL A 747 21.12 2.17 -13.65
CA VAL A 747 21.04 2.97 -14.87
C VAL A 747 19.71 2.85 -15.63
N LEU A 748 18.86 1.88 -15.25
CA LEU A 748 17.56 1.61 -15.84
C LEU A 748 16.38 1.94 -14.90
N GLY A 749 16.67 2.43 -13.69
CA GLY A 749 15.69 2.69 -12.64
C GLY A 749 15.94 1.89 -11.36
N ASP A 750 15.04 2.04 -10.41
CA ASP A 750 15.08 1.40 -9.09
C ASP A 750 14.62 -0.06 -9.12
N ALA A 751 15.31 -0.95 -8.41
CA ALA A 751 14.91 -2.36 -8.33
C ALA A 751 15.08 -2.95 -6.92
N ASP A 752 14.17 -3.85 -6.54
CA ASP A 752 14.17 -4.47 -5.21
C ASP A 752 15.27 -5.51 -5.05
N PHE A 753 16.20 -5.27 -4.13
CA PHE A 753 17.32 -6.15 -3.84
C PHE A 753 16.84 -7.56 -3.50
N ASN A 754 17.40 -8.56 -4.18
CA ASN A 754 17.12 -9.97 -4.02
C ASN A 754 15.66 -10.39 -4.25
N LEU A 755 14.71 -9.48 -4.45
CA LEU A 755 13.34 -9.81 -4.86
C LEU A 755 13.24 -9.82 -6.38
N ASN A 756 13.50 -8.66 -6.99
CA ASN A 756 13.35 -8.42 -8.42
C ASN A 756 14.69 -8.05 -9.09
N ALA A 757 15.73 -7.72 -8.32
CA ALA A 757 17.12 -7.57 -8.76
C ALA A 757 17.95 -8.73 -8.20
N ARG A 758 18.33 -9.67 -9.07
CA ARG A 758 19.11 -10.86 -8.69
C ARG A 758 20.56 -10.72 -9.15
N ILE A 759 21.50 -11.00 -8.26
CA ILE A 759 22.91 -11.04 -8.62
C ILE A 759 23.14 -12.30 -9.45
N VAL A 760 23.77 -12.17 -10.61
CA VAL A 760 24.03 -13.30 -11.53
C VAL A 760 25.51 -13.53 -11.79
N GLN A 761 26.34 -12.52 -11.55
CA GLN A 761 27.77 -12.57 -11.78
C GLN A 761 28.46 -11.54 -10.91
N THR A 762 29.73 -11.79 -10.57
CA THR A 762 30.62 -10.84 -9.91
C THR A 762 31.88 -10.66 -10.74
N GLU A 763 32.43 -9.44 -10.77
CA GLU A 763 33.67 -9.10 -11.48
C GLU A 763 34.28 -7.88 -10.81
N ASP A 764 35.56 -7.91 -10.43
CA ASP A 764 36.37 -6.79 -9.92
C ASP A 764 35.60 -5.61 -9.28
N LYS A 765 35.24 -5.75 -8.00
CA LYS A 765 34.50 -4.74 -7.19
C LYS A 765 33.09 -4.39 -7.70
N ARG A 766 32.55 -5.17 -8.65
CA ARG A 766 31.20 -5.03 -9.19
C ARG A 766 30.42 -6.33 -9.05
N VAL A 767 29.12 -6.16 -8.98
CA VAL A 767 28.15 -7.23 -9.14
C VAL A 767 27.30 -6.92 -10.37
N PHE A 768 26.90 -7.96 -11.08
CA PHE A 768 25.97 -7.84 -12.20
C PHE A 768 24.61 -8.32 -11.74
N MET A 769 23.61 -7.46 -11.91
CA MET A 769 22.24 -7.73 -11.49
C MET A 769 21.31 -7.88 -12.68
N ARG A 770 20.62 -9.02 -12.75
CA ARG A 770 19.48 -9.20 -13.65
C ARG A 770 18.25 -8.53 -13.05
N LEU A 771 17.66 -7.60 -13.80
CA LEU A 771 16.51 -6.80 -13.36
C LEU A 771 15.21 -7.37 -13.93
N GLY A 772 14.46 -8.08 -13.09
CA GLY A 772 13.14 -8.65 -13.42
C GLY A 772 12.05 -7.65 -13.83
N PRO A 773 11.97 -6.42 -13.27
CA PRO A 773 10.91 -5.46 -13.60
C PRO A 773 10.99 -4.96 -15.06
N TYR A 774 12.19 -4.97 -15.63
CA TYR A 774 12.48 -4.23 -16.84
C TYR A 774 12.57 -5.13 -18.07
N ALA A 775 11.92 -4.70 -19.15
CA ALA A 775 12.00 -5.30 -20.47
C ALA A 775 12.26 -4.19 -21.48
N LYS A 776 12.96 -4.48 -22.58
CA LYS A 776 13.33 -3.47 -23.58
C LYS A 776 12.13 -2.67 -24.09
N LYS A 777 10.99 -3.34 -24.28
CA LYS A 777 9.72 -2.74 -24.72
C LYS A 777 9.23 -1.61 -23.81
N LEU A 778 9.49 -1.69 -22.50
CA LEU A 778 9.12 -0.65 -21.54
C LEU A 778 9.83 0.67 -21.87
N PHE A 779 11.13 0.61 -22.15
CA PHE A 779 11.92 1.79 -22.51
C PHE A 779 11.61 2.27 -23.93
N GLN A 780 11.39 1.36 -24.87
CA GLN A 780 10.98 1.70 -26.24
C GLN A 780 9.63 2.43 -26.30
N ARG A 781 8.74 2.21 -25.32
CA ARG A 781 7.51 3.00 -25.18
C ARG A 781 7.80 4.47 -24.84
N MET A 782 8.84 4.74 -24.06
CA MET A 782 9.26 6.10 -23.70
C MET A 782 10.16 6.73 -24.77
N TYR A 783 11.02 5.93 -25.40
CA TYR A 783 11.99 6.36 -26.39
C TYR A 783 12.18 5.25 -27.44
N PRO A 784 11.54 5.34 -28.63
CA PRO A 784 11.52 4.26 -29.63
C PRO A 784 12.89 3.71 -30.02
N ASP A 785 13.90 4.58 -30.07
CA ASP A 785 15.28 4.25 -30.46
C ASP A 785 16.13 3.72 -29.28
N PHE A 786 15.49 3.29 -28.20
CA PHE A 786 16.20 2.82 -27.01
C PHE A 786 17.08 1.59 -27.28
N SER A 787 18.35 1.72 -26.88
CA SER A 787 19.32 0.64 -26.75
C SER A 787 19.78 0.51 -25.30
N TRP A 788 20.21 -0.69 -24.92
CA TRP A 788 20.79 -0.90 -23.59
C TRP A 788 22.00 0.03 -23.37
N PRO A 789 22.12 0.66 -22.20
CA PRO A 789 23.24 1.54 -21.89
C PRO A 789 24.56 0.75 -21.81
N GLY A 790 25.69 1.45 -21.90
CA GLY A 790 27.02 0.82 -21.86
C GLY A 790 27.21 -0.05 -20.61
N GLY A 791 27.70 -1.28 -20.81
CA GLY A 791 27.91 -2.27 -19.74
C GLY A 791 26.66 -3.11 -19.40
N ALA A 792 25.47 -2.73 -19.87
CA ALA A 792 24.29 -3.56 -19.76
C ALA A 792 24.23 -4.59 -20.90
N ARG A 793 23.78 -5.81 -20.57
CA ARG A 793 23.54 -6.89 -21.54
C ARG A 793 22.16 -7.50 -21.31
N GLU A 794 21.68 -8.32 -22.23
CA GLU A 794 20.38 -8.98 -22.11
C GLU A 794 20.54 -10.48 -21.86
N GLU A 795 19.80 -10.99 -20.88
CA GLU A 795 19.68 -12.42 -20.58
C GLU A 795 18.21 -12.77 -20.39
N HIS A 796 17.70 -13.75 -21.13
CA HIS A 796 16.30 -14.20 -21.04
C HIS A 796 15.27 -13.05 -21.15
N GLY A 797 15.53 -12.06 -22.01
CA GLY A 797 14.67 -10.89 -22.21
C GLY A 797 14.71 -9.85 -21.09
N ARG A 798 15.65 -9.98 -20.13
CA ARG A 798 15.85 -9.06 -19.01
C ARG A 798 17.24 -8.44 -19.05
N PRO A 799 17.40 -7.16 -18.68
CA PRO A 799 18.71 -6.54 -18.64
C PRO A 799 19.51 -7.04 -17.43
N VAL A 800 20.81 -7.22 -17.66
CA VAL A 800 21.82 -7.46 -16.65
C VAL A 800 22.72 -6.23 -16.63
N VAL A 801 22.80 -5.55 -15.48
CA VAL A 801 23.52 -4.28 -15.33
C VAL A 801 24.61 -4.38 -14.25
N PRO A 802 25.74 -3.69 -14.41
CA PRO A 802 26.75 -3.60 -13.36
C PRO A 802 26.27 -2.67 -12.25
N VAL A 803 26.56 -3.04 -11.00
CA VAL A 803 26.30 -2.26 -9.79
C VAL A 803 27.59 -2.22 -8.96
N MET A 804 27.96 -1.03 -8.50
CA MET A 804 29.16 -0.78 -7.69
C MET A 804 28.85 -0.85 -6.20
N GLY A 805 29.90 -1.01 -5.38
CA GLY A 805 29.80 -0.81 -3.93
C GLY A 805 29.19 -1.99 -3.17
N MET A 806 29.06 -3.15 -3.80
CA MET A 806 28.57 -4.37 -3.18
C MET A 806 29.43 -5.57 -3.58
N THR A 807 29.53 -6.57 -2.70
CA THR A 807 30.18 -7.87 -2.97
C THR A 807 29.30 -9.04 -2.57
N VAL A 808 29.68 -10.24 -3.04
CA VAL A 808 29.10 -11.51 -2.64
C VAL A 808 30.23 -12.45 -2.23
N ARG A 809 30.92 -12.13 -1.13
CA ARG A 809 31.98 -12.98 -0.57
C ARG A 809 31.41 -14.08 0.30
N THR A 810 30.36 -13.74 1.06
CA THR A 810 29.69 -14.64 1.99
C THR A 810 28.42 -15.21 1.34
N ASN A 811 28.18 -16.52 1.49
CA ASN A 811 27.02 -17.22 0.91
C ASN A 811 26.87 -17.05 -0.63
N PRO A 812 27.92 -17.18 -1.46
CA PRO A 812 27.81 -16.95 -2.90
C PRO A 812 26.77 -17.84 -3.59
N ALA A 813 26.60 -19.09 -3.15
CA ALA A 813 25.60 -20.00 -3.69
C ALA A 813 24.15 -19.51 -3.50
N PHE A 814 23.87 -18.80 -2.40
CA PHE A 814 22.55 -18.23 -2.12
C PHE A 814 22.20 -17.08 -3.08
N PHE A 815 23.19 -16.21 -3.35
CA PHE A 815 22.96 -15.00 -4.14
C PHE A 815 23.11 -15.20 -5.64
N LEU A 816 24.01 -16.08 -6.09
CA LEU A 816 24.26 -16.38 -7.51
C LEU A 816 23.37 -17.53 -8.04
N GLY A 817 22.69 -18.26 -7.15
CA GLY A 817 21.91 -19.44 -7.47
C GLY A 817 22.76 -20.69 -7.76
N HIS A 818 22.11 -21.83 -7.94
CA HIS A 818 22.76 -23.13 -8.22
C HIS A 818 23.27 -23.31 -9.66
N GLY A 819 23.34 -22.23 -10.45
CA GLY A 819 23.79 -22.26 -11.84
C GLY A 819 25.22 -21.77 -12.01
N ASN A 820 26.19 -22.51 -11.46
CA ASN A 820 27.62 -22.53 -11.85
C ASN A 820 28.35 -23.64 -11.07
N ALA A 821 27.85 -24.87 -11.18
CA ALA A 821 28.58 -26.10 -10.88
C ALA A 821 28.38 -27.09 -12.02
#